data_AF-A0A940H5L4-F1
#
_entry.id   AF-A0A940H5L4-F1
#
_cell.length_a   1.000
_cell.length_b   1.000
_cell.length_c   1.000
_cell.angle_alpha   90.00
_cell.angle_beta   90.00
_cell.angle_gamma   90.00
#
_symmetry.space_group_name_H-M   'P 1'
#
loop_
_entity.id
_entity.type
_entity.pdbx_description
1 polymer ?
#
loop_
_entity_poly.entity_id
_entity_poly.type
_entity_poly.pdbx_seq_one_letter_code
_entity_poly.pdbx_strand_id
1 'polypeptide(L)'
;LDGSEGNGEADLVIALVHDGAALGVTDGVTFEDELAAGGTFAELVTETDPRVAAIFTGHTHKQYAWDAPIFVDGVATAATRPIVQTGSYGEYLGHVRFELDPVTLEVEAAHAENIARVGGDPAPFIAEFPRVAAVDEIVQDALEESAVIGEQPIGQITADITTAFVGSTRDDRSSESALGNLVANALRDTLADPLKGGAEIGVTNPGGLRSELLYARSGSETADGIVTYAEANAVLPFANNLSTVTLTGAQLDQLLEQQWQPDLVGGGRPARPYLALGLSDNVTWVGDTAATTAQPGDHVKAIYIDGVLVQPSDEIRVGTLSFLAAGGDNFTVLTQGSNPLDAGIVDRDAWVTYLQSHQPLSPSFARSRAQIPALPSGTLTPDVSTLFFQAQGLNLTSLGAPANTSATLKVDGVSVGGSFPVSNGSVTVSTVVPSSVGSGQLTAELTVQPSGTVVRVPVTVDPIQDLTAGAPAVTGTLRVGQLLTADPGAWSPAPVAFSYRWYTVGTDLVTRTLVQQGASASYTPTAADAGKYVYVVVDASKPGYHSASAQSGWRGFVATAALTVGAPVVSGALRVDGQLIADAGVWGPAPVDFSYRWYTVAQDLVTRTLVQDSASAAYTLTASDVGKYVYVVVVGSKAGYSSASAQSAWRGYVAAATLTVGTPVVSGALKVGTPLTADPGAWSPAPVAFSYRWYTVGQDLVTRTLVQQGASASYTPTAADAGKYVYVVVDATKDGYASTAAQSPWRGYVLP
;
A
#
# COMPACT_ATOMS: atom_id res chain seq x y z
N LEU A 1 -46.93 64.84 -0.84
CA LEU A 1 -47.95 65.89 -0.99
C LEU A 1 -48.57 66.13 0.39
N ASP A 2 -49.21 67.23 0.69
CA ASP A 2 -49.90 67.52 1.95
C ASP A 2 -51.32 68.06 1.72
N GLY A 3 -51.75 68.13 0.45
CA GLY A 3 -53.07 68.62 0.05
C GLY A 3 -53.16 70.15 0.07
N SER A 4 -52.03 70.86 0.15
CA SER A 4 -52.01 72.32 0.17
C SER A 4 -51.70 72.90 -1.21
N GLU A 5 -52.71 73.38 -1.91
CA GLU A 5 -52.55 74.08 -3.21
C GLU A 5 -51.57 75.28 -3.16
N GLY A 6 -51.27 75.81 -1.96
CA GLY A 6 -50.40 76.97 -1.76
C GLY A 6 -48.89 76.70 -1.85
N ASN A 7 -48.45 75.44 -1.90
CA ASN A 7 -47.02 75.08 -1.93
C ASN A 7 -46.51 74.54 -3.29
N GLY A 8 -47.37 74.47 -4.33
CA GLY A 8 -47.00 74.04 -5.67
C GLY A 8 -46.89 72.52 -5.85
N GLU A 9 -47.85 71.77 -5.30
CA GLU A 9 -47.97 70.32 -5.46
C GLU A 9 -48.03 69.88 -6.92
N ALA A 10 -47.45 68.71 -7.22
CA ALA A 10 -47.52 68.12 -8.56
C ALA A 10 -48.92 67.54 -8.81
N ASP A 11 -49.47 67.79 -10.01
CA ASP A 11 -50.77 67.25 -10.44
C ASP A 11 -50.77 65.72 -10.58
N LEU A 12 -49.61 65.14 -10.87
CA LEU A 12 -49.40 63.69 -11.00
C LEU A 12 -48.05 63.30 -10.41
N VAL A 13 -48.03 62.29 -9.53
CA VAL A 13 -46.79 61.74 -8.96
C VAL A 13 -46.55 60.34 -9.50
N ILE A 14 -45.36 60.13 -10.05
CA ILE A 14 -44.90 58.84 -10.54
C ILE A 14 -43.70 58.40 -9.69
N ALA A 15 -43.76 57.19 -9.15
CA ALA A 15 -42.61 56.60 -8.48
C ALA A 15 -41.74 55.88 -9.51
N LEU A 16 -40.45 56.19 -9.52
CA LEU A 16 -39.44 55.42 -10.23
C LEU A 16 -38.52 54.80 -9.17
N VAL A 17 -38.59 53.48 -9.05
CA VAL A 17 -37.91 52.71 -7.99
C VAL A 17 -37.01 51.68 -8.66
N HIS A 18 -35.75 51.61 -8.23
CA HIS A 18 -34.84 50.57 -8.70
C HIS A 18 -34.85 49.36 -7.75
N ASP A 19 -36.03 48.80 -7.59
CA ASP A 19 -36.34 47.59 -6.81
C ASP A 19 -37.68 47.05 -7.32
N GLY A 20 -38.10 45.84 -6.94
CA GLY A 20 -39.34 45.26 -7.45
C GLY A 20 -39.59 43.80 -7.06
N ALA A 21 -40.45 43.13 -7.84
CA ALA A 21 -40.83 41.74 -7.60
C ALA A 21 -39.60 40.80 -7.56
N ALA A 22 -39.63 39.78 -6.71
CA ALA A 22 -38.47 38.95 -6.46
C ALA A 22 -38.06 38.09 -7.68
N LEU A 23 -36.77 37.81 -7.86
CA LEU A 23 -36.35 36.74 -8.78
C LEU A 23 -36.73 35.36 -8.20
N GLY A 24 -37.15 34.42 -9.06
CA GLY A 24 -37.40 33.03 -8.65
C GLY A 24 -38.83 32.53 -8.85
N VAL A 25 -39.77 33.39 -9.21
CA VAL A 25 -41.10 32.95 -9.65
C VAL A 25 -41.10 32.84 -11.18
N THR A 26 -41.60 31.72 -11.71
CA THR A 26 -41.63 31.37 -13.14
C THR A 26 -42.26 32.47 -14.00
N ASP A 27 -41.92 32.55 -15.30
CA ASP A 27 -42.73 33.34 -16.24
C ASP A 27 -44.21 32.95 -16.10
N GLY A 28 -45.09 33.93 -15.91
CA GLY A 28 -46.53 33.71 -15.71
C GLY A 28 -47.04 33.80 -14.26
N VAL A 29 -46.22 34.27 -13.33
CA VAL A 29 -46.62 34.51 -11.94
C VAL A 29 -47.52 35.73 -11.84
N THR A 30 -48.54 35.65 -10.99
CA THR A 30 -49.53 36.73 -10.88
C THR A 30 -49.09 37.78 -9.87
N PHE A 31 -49.71 38.95 -9.95
CA PHE A 31 -49.53 40.01 -8.97
C PHE A 31 -49.77 39.53 -7.53
N GLU A 32 -50.80 38.70 -7.33
CA GLU A 32 -51.19 38.19 -6.01
C GLU A 32 -50.15 37.24 -5.41
N ASP A 33 -49.48 36.44 -6.25
CA ASP A 33 -48.42 35.54 -5.80
C ASP A 33 -47.22 36.33 -5.26
N GLU A 34 -46.79 37.38 -5.96
CA GLU A 34 -45.69 38.26 -5.51
C GLU A 34 -46.07 39.08 -4.27
N LEU A 35 -47.31 39.58 -4.22
CA LEU A 35 -47.79 40.29 -3.04
C LEU A 35 -47.82 39.37 -1.80
N ALA A 36 -48.23 38.11 -1.98
CA ALA A 36 -48.27 37.11 -0.92
C ALA A 36 -46.86 36.65 -0.48
N ALA A 37 -45.87 36.70 -1.37
CA ALA A 37 -44.48 36.40 -1.05
C ALA A 37 -43.86 37.42 -0.07
N GLY A 38 -44.40 38.63 0.02
CA GLY A 38 -43.96 39.66 0.96
C GLY A 38 -42.70 40.39 0.51
N GLY A 39 -41.98 40.98 1.48
CA GLY A 39 -40.73 41.71 1.23
C GLY A 39 -40.93 43.03 0.48
N THR A 40 -39.86 43.51 -0.15
CA THR A 40 -39.80 44.86 -0.74
C THR A 40 -40.87 45.13 -1.79
N PHE A 41 -41.28 44.14 -2.58
CA PHE A 41 -42.38 44.32 -3.53
C PHE A 41 -43.72 44.55 -2.84
N ALA A 42 -44.02 43.79 -1.78
CA ALA A 42 -45.22 44.00 -0.99
C ALA A 42 -45.21 45.38 -0.33
N GLU A 43 -44.09 45.79 0.27
CA GLU A 43 -43.90 47.13 0.83
C GLU A 43 -44.11 48.24 -0.22
N LEU A 44 -43.57 48.06 -1.44
CA LEU A 44 -43.79 48.99 -2.55
C LEU A 44 -45.28 49.11 -2.92
N VAL A 45 -46.04 48.02 -2.84
CA VAL A 45 -47.49 48.04 -3.10
C VAL A 45 -48.25 48.69 -1.95
N THR A 46 -47.98 48.27 -0.70
CA THR A 46 -48.82 48.56 0.47
C THR A 46 -48.45 49.85 1.21
N GLU A 47 -47.21 50.32 1.08
CA GLU A 47 -46.68 51.47 1.83
C GLU A 47 -46.40 52.69 0.94
N THR A 48 -46.35 52.53 -0.39
CA THR A 48 -46.23 53.68 -1.30
C THR A 48 -47.47 54.57 -1.18
N ASP A 49 -47.24 55.86 -0.92
CA ASP A 49 -48.26 56.88 -0.71
C ASP A 49 -49.42 56.78 -1.72
N PRO A 50 -50.69 56.85 -1.28
CA PRO A 50 -51.85 56.63 -2.14
C PRO A 50 -51.98 57.63 -3.29
N ARG A 51 -51.26 58.75 -3.26
CA ARG A 51 -51.28 59.77 -4.33
C ARG A 51 -50.32 59.47 -5.47
N VAL A 52 -49.47 58.45 -5.35
CA VAL A 52 -48.63 58.01 -6.46
C VAL A 52 -49.50 57.28 -7.48
N ALA A 53 -49.55 57.82 -8.69
CA ALA A 53 -50.43 57.38 -9.78
C ALA A 53 -49.89 56.17 -10.56
N ALA A 54 -48.58 55.95 -10.59
CA ALA A 54 -47.97 54.71 -11.08
C ALA A 54 -46.59 54.49 -10.47
N ILE A 55 -46.15 53.23 -10.48
CA ILE A 55 -44.86 52.78 -9.98
C ILE A 55 -44.10 52.09 -11.13
N PHE A 56 -43.00 52.69 -11.56
CA PHE A 56 -42.03 52.05 -12.43
C PHE A 56 -40.94 51.42 -11.58
N THR A 57 -40.72 50.13 -11.78
CA THR A 57 -39.79 49.31 -11.01
C THR A 57 -38.59 48.88 -11.86
N GLY A 58 -37.55 48.35 -11.23
CA GLY A 58 -36.32 47.92 -11.90
C GLY A 58 -35.59 46.84 -11.10
N HIS A 59 -34.27 46.73 -11.25
CA HIS A 59 -33.38 45.81 -10.52
C HIS A 59 -33.51 44.32 -10.85
N THR A 60 -34.72 43.76 -10.80
CA THR A 60 -34.93 42.31 -10.85
C THR A 60 -35.10 41.75 -12.26
N HIS A 61 -35.05 42.59 -13.30
CA HIS A 61 -35.15 42.21 -14.71
C HIS A 61 -36.45 41.47 -15.06
N LYS A 62 -37.51 41.68 -14.26
CA LYS A 62 -38.80 41.03 -14.46
C LYS A 62 -39.64 41.76 -15.50
N GLN A 63 -40.48 41.02 -16.20
CA GLN A 63 -41.43 41.57 -17.16
C GLN A 63 -42.85 41.49 -16.58
N TYR A 64 -43.40 42.62 -16.14
CA TYR A 64 -44.80 42.73 -15.73
C TYR A 64 -45.37 44.13 -15.97
N ALA A 65 -46.68 44.18 -16.16
CA ALA A 65 -47.48 45.40 -16.13
C ALA A 65 -48.80 45.02 -15.45
N TRP A 66 -48.96 45.41 -14.17
CA TRP A 66 -50.09 45.00 -13.33
C TRP A 66 -50.80 46.22 -12.74
N ASP A 67 -52.05 45.99 -12.32
CA ASP A 67 -52.85 46.96 -11.56
C ASP A 67 -52.72 46.65 -10.06
N ALA A 68 -51.87 47.39 -9.36
CA ALA A 68 -51.69 47.24 -7.93
C ALA A 68 -52.76 48.02 -7.15
N PRO A 69 -53.44 47.41 -6.14
CA PRO A 69 -54.38 48.12 -5.28
C PRO A 69 -53.68 49.24 -4.51
N ILE A 70 -54.38 50.36 -4.34
CA ILE A 70 -53.91 51.49 -3.55
C ILE A 70 -54.29 51.26 -2.09
N PHE A 71 -53.33 51.41 -1.18
CA PHE A 71 -53.54 51.28 0.26
C PHE A 71 -53.63 52.65 0.94
N VAL A 72 -54.57 52.78 1.88
CA VAL A 72 -54.73 53.93 2.76
C VAL A 72 -54.81 53.42 4.20
N ASP A 73 -53.94 53.92 5.08
CA ASP A 73 -53.83 53.47 6.48
C ASP A 73 -53.75 51.93 6.64
N GLY A 74 -53.03 51.27 5.72
CA GLY A 74 -52.84 49.82 5.71
C GLY A 74 -54.03 49.02 5.17
N VAL A 75 -55.06 49.66 4.62
CA VAL A 75 -56.24 49.00 4.05
C VAL A 75 -56.29 49.20 2.54
N ALA A 76 -56.43 48.12 1.78
CA ALA A 76 -56.60 48.16 0.33
C ALA A 76 -57.93 48.83 -0.05
N THR A 77 -57.86 49.78 -0.99
CA THR A 77 -59.03 50.42 -1.58
C THR A 77 -59.50 49.67 -2.84
N ALA A 78 -60.64 50.07 -3.39
CA ALA A 78 -61.11 49.56 -4.70
C ALA A 78 -60.34 50.17 -5.89
N ALA A 79 -59.55 51.22 -5.65
CA ALA A 79 -58.74 51.87 -6.68
C ALA A 79 -57.41 51.15 -6.85
N THR A 80 -56.91 51.13 -8.09
CA THR A 80 -55.63 50.55 -8.46
C THR A 80 -54.75 51.59 -9.15
N ARG A 81 -53.44 51.29 -9.22
CA ARG A 81 -52.45 52.03 -9.99
C ARG A 81 -51.55 51.06 -10.76
N PRO A 82 -51.02 51.46 -11.92
CA PRO A 82 -50.03 50.66 -12.61
C PRO A 82 -48.76 50.44 -11.80
N ILE A 83 -48.26 49.20 -11.82
CA ILE A 83 -46.90 48.83 -11.42
C ILE A 83 -46.22 48.07 -12.57
N VAL A 84 -45.07 48.56 -13.05
CA VAL A 84 -44.47 48.11 -14.32
C VAL A 84 -42.98 47.82 -14.17
N GLN A 85 -42.53 46.71 -14.76
CA GLN A 85 -41.13 46.39 -15.03
C GLN A 85 -40.99 45.75 -16.41
N THR A 86 -39.93 46.08 -17.14
CA THR A 86 -39.86 45.91 -18.60
C THR A 86 -38.88 44.83 -19.05
N GLY A 87 -38.59 43.85 -18.20
CA GLY A 87 -37.53 42.87 -18.47
C GLY A 87 -36.13 43.50 -18.37
N SER A 88 -35.23 43.15 -19.30
CA SER A 88 -33.88 43.71 -19.33
C SER A 88 -33.36 43.92 -20.75
N TYR A 89 -32.19 44.56 -20.88
CA TYR A 89 -31.48 44.72 -22.17
C TYR A 89 -32.31 45.37 -23.30
N GLY A 90 -33.32 46.17 -22.95
CA GLY A 90 -34.21 46.80 -23.92
C GLY A 90 -35.14 45.83 -24.66
N GLU A 91 -35.46 44.67 -24.07
CA GLU A 91 -36.40 43.69 -24.63
C GLU A 91 -37.83 44.25 -24.72
N TYR A 92 -38.24 45.10 -23.77
CA TYR A 92 -39.55 45.77 -23.75
C TYR A 92 -39.42 47.26 -23.39
N LEU A 93 -40.39 48.04 -23.88
CA LEU A 93 -40.66 49.41 -23.46
C LEU A 93 -41.92 49.44 -22.60
N GLY A 94 -41.80 49.90 -21.36
CA GLY A 94 -42.94 50.10 -20.46
C GLY A 94 -43.74 51.33 -20.90
N HIS A 95 -45.03 51.14 -21.15
CA HIS A 95 -45.93 52.20 -21.60
C HIS A 95 -47.10 52.31 -20.62
N VAL A 96 -47.27 53.50 -20.03
CA VAL A 96 -48.40 53.82 -19.14
C VAL A 96 -49.15 55.02 -19.71
N ARG A 97 -50.46 54.85 -19.91
CA ARG A 97 -51.39 55.90 -20.37
C ARG A 97 -52.38 56.23 -19.26
N PHE A 98 -52.48 57.51 -18.92
CA PHE A 98 -53.47 58.04 -17.98
C PHE A 98 -54.61 58.73 -18.70
N GLU A 99 -55.82 58.62 -18.15
CA GLU A 99 -56.97 59.45 -18.46
C GLU A 99 -57.23 60.33 -17.24
N LEU A 100 -57.17 61.65 -17.41
CA LEU A 100 -57.24 62.63 -16.33
C LEU A 100 -58.52 63.45 -16.46
N ASP A 101 -59.13 63.81 -15.33
CA ASP A 101 -60.17 64.83 -15.30
C ASP A 101 -59.56 66.17 -15.78
N PRO A 102 -60.13 66.83 -16.79
CA PRO A 102 -59.53 68.02 -17.41
C PRO A 102 -59.55 69.28 -16.52
N VAL A 103 -60.23 69.22 -15.37
CA VAL A 103 -60.37 70.32 -14.41
C VAL A 103 -59.61 70.04 -13.12
N THR A 104 -59.82 68.87 -12.51
CA THR A 104 -59.15 68.51 -11.24
C THR A 104 -57.78 67.87 -11.46
N LEU A 105 -57.50 67.41 -12.68
CA LEU A 105 -56.30 66.64 -13.06
C LEU A 105 -56.14 65.32 -12.29
N GLU A 106 -57.20 64.86 -11.61
CA GLU A 106 -57.22 63.56 -10.95
C GLU A 106 -57.25 62.43 -11.99
N VAL A 107 -56.63 61.29 -11.65
CA VAL A 107 -56.59 60.10 -12.52
C VAL A 107 -57.94 59.39 -12.49
N GLU A 108 -58.65 59.37 -13.61
CA GLU A 108 -59.91 58.63 -13.78
C GLU A 108 -59.67 57.17 -14.19
N ALA A 109 -58.64 56.94 -15.02
CA ALA A 109 -58.23 55.61 -15.44
C ALA A 109 -56.74 55.58 -15.80
N ALA A 110 -56.13 54.40 -15.69
CA ALA A 110 -54.77 54.15 -16.14
C ALA A 110 -54.68 52.81 -16.86
N HIS A 111 -53.83 52.73 -17.87
CA HIS A 111 -53.52 51.50 -18.58
C HIS A 111 -52.01 51.34 -18.69
N ALA A 112 -51.52 50.13 -18.45
CA ALA A 112 -50.11 49.80 -18.59
C ALA A 112 -49.87 48.56 -19.43
N GLU A 113 -48.82 48.59 -20.24
CA GLU A 113 -48.39 47.49 -21.08
C GLU A 113 -46.87 47.47 -21.23
N ASN A 114 -46.33 46.29 -21.53
CA ASN A 114 -44.95 46.12 -21.98
C ASN A 114 -44.95 45.92 -23.49
N ILE A 115 -44.47 46.92 -24.22
CA ILE A 115 -44.35 46.89 -25.68
C ILE A 115 -43.07 46.17 -26.04
N ALA A 116 -43.18 45.01 -26.70
CA ALA A 116 -42.00 44.26 -27.13
C ALA A 116 -41.16 45.07 -28.12
N ARG A 117 -39.84 44.98 -28.00
CA ARG A 117 -38.92 45.54 -28.98
C ARG A 117 -39.21 44.95 -30.35
N VAL A 118 -39.26 45.80 -31.36
CA VAL A 118 -39.32 45.34 -32.75
C VAL A 118 -37.97 44.71 -33.10
N GLY A 119 -37.95 43.38 -33.29
CA GLY A 119 -36.78 42.64 -33.74
C GLY A 119 -36.67 42.60 -35.27
N GLY A 120 -35.53 42.15 -35.77
CA GLY A 120 -35.28 41.98 -37.21
C GLY A 120 -34.35 43.04 -37.80
N ASP A 121 -34.36 43.14 -39.13
CA ASP A 121 -33.56 44.11 -39.87
C ASP A 121 -34.02 45.55 -39.57
N PRO A 122 -33.16 46.45 -39.06
CA PRO A 122 -33.53 47.82 -38.77
C PRO A 122 -33.67 48.69 -40.04
N ALA A 123 -33.20 48.24 -41.20
CA ALA A 123 -33.16 49.04 -42.44
C ALA A 123 -34.50 49.68 -42.84
N PRO A 124 -35.67 48.99 -42.76
CA PRO A 124 -36.96 49.61 -43.04
C PRO A 124 -37.27 50.79 -42.11
N PHE A 125 -36.96 50.66 -40.81
CA PHE A 125 -37.22 51.70 -39.82
C PHE A 125 -36.27 52.89 -39.95
N ILE A 126 -34.99 52.62 -40.28
CA ILE A 126 -34.00 53.66 -40.59
C ILE A 126 -34.48 54.47 -41.81
N ALA A 127 -35.00 53.81 -42.84
CA ALA A 127 -35.50 54.48 -44.04
C ALA A 127 -36.80 55.28 -43.79
N GLU A 128 -37.70 54.76 -42.95
CA GLU A 128 -39.01 55.36 -42.68
C GLU A 128 -38.93 56.52 -41.67
N PHE A 129 -38.14 56.39 -40.60
CA PHE A 129 -38.13 57.31 -39.48
C PHE A 129 -36.80 58.08 -39.39
N PRO A 130 -36.75 59.38 -39.72
CA PRO A 130 -35.51 60.17 -39.68
C PRO A 130 -34.79 60.17 -38.33
N ARG A 131 -35.53 60.04 -37.23
CA ARG A 131 -34.94 59.94 -35.89
C ARG A 131 -34.22 58.60 -35.68
N VAL A 132 -34.73 57.51 -36.24
CA VAL A 132 -34.08 56.19 -36.18
C VAL A 132 -32.79 56.23 -37.00
N ALA A 133 -32.79 56.85 -38.19
CA ALA A 133 -31.58 57.06 -38.97
C ALA A 133 -30.51 57.86 -38.21
N ALA A 134 -30.89 58.96 -37.55
CA ALA A 134 -29.94 59.75 -36.75
C ALA A 134 -29.39 58.98 -35.53
N VAL A 135 -30.20 58.10 -34.92
CA VAL A 135 -29.72 57.23 -33.84
C VAL A 135 -28.80 56.15 -34.37
N ASP A 136 -29.11 55.55 -35.52
CA ASP A 136 -28.25 54.55 -36.18
C ASP A 136 -26.88 55.15 -36.52
N GLU A 137 -26.81 56.34 -37.12
CA GLU A 137 -25.55 57.05 -37.41
C GLU A 137 -24.69 57.21 -36.13
N ILE A 138 -25.29 57.69 -35.03
CA ILE A 138 -24.58 57.84 -33.74
C ILE A 138 -24.08 56.48 -33.22
N VAL A 139 -24.87 55.42 -33.37
CA VAL A 139 -24.49 54.07 -32.94
C VAL A 139 -23.36 53.52 -33.81
N GLN A 140 -23.43 53.66 -35.14
CA GLN A 140 -22.38 53.20 -36.04
C GLN A 140 -21.07 53.95 -35.79
N ASP A 141 -21.10 55.28 -35.68
CA ASP A 141 -19.91 56.08 -35.36
C ASP A 141 -19.27 55.64 -34.04
N ALA A 142 -20.08 55.38 -33.00
CA ALA A 142 -19.60 54.89 -31.72
C ALA A 142 -19.02 53.46 -31.81
N LEU A 143 -19.63 52.58 -32.61
CA LEU A 143 -19.11 51.24 -32.86
C LEU A 143 -17.77 51.28 -33.59
N GLU A 144 -17.65 52.08 -34.64
CA GLU A 144 -16.41 52.26 -35.41
C GLU A 144 -15.28 52.80 -34.53
N GLU A 145 -15.54 53.84 -33.73
CA GLU A 145 -14.54 54.39 -32.81
C GLU A 145 -14.14 53.37 -31.72
N SER A 146 -15.12 52.64 -31.17
CA SER A 146 -14.85 51.63 -30.15
C SER A 146 -14.04 50.44 -30.68
N ALA A 147 -14.24 50.07 -31.95
CA ALA A 147 -13.56 48.96 -32.60
C ALA A 147 -12.03 49.18 -32.67
N VAL A 148 -11.57 50.42 -32.84
CA VAL A 148 -10.13 50.76 -32.91
C VAL A 148 -9.34 50.25 -31.70
N ILE A 149 -9.94 50.32 -30.51
CA ILE A 149 -9.35 49.80 -29.27
C ILE A 149 -9.84 48.37 -29.00
N GLY A 150 -11.14 48.14 -29.18
CA GLY A 150 -11.79 46.87 -28.85
C GLY A 150 -11.21 45.67 -29.60
N GLU A 151 -10.82 45.84 -30.86
CA GLU A 151 -10.29 44.77 -31.71
C GLU A 151 -8.80 44.47 -31.48
N GLN A 152 -8.12 45.23 -30.60
CA GLN A 152 -6.71 44.99 -30.34
C GLN A 152 -6.52 43.63 -29.64
N PRO A 153 -5.64 42.75 -30.16
CA PRO A 153 -5.32 41.49 -29.51
C PRO A 153 -4.52 41.77 -28.24
N ILE A 154 -4.97 41.24 -27.11
CA ILE A 154 -4.33 41.42 -25.80
C ILE A 154 -3.94 40.11 -25.13
N GLY A 155 -4.42 38.97 -25.61
CA GLY A 155 -4.13 37.68 -24.99
C GLY A 155 -4.35 36.51 -25.93
N GLN A 156 -4.00 35.33 -25.44
CA GLN A 156 -4.34 34.06 -26.07
C GLN A 156 -4.84 33.06 -25.04
N ILE A 157 -5.76 32.19 -25.44
CA ILE A 157 -6.26 31.05 -24.66
C ILE A 157 -6.15 29.75 -25.46
N THR A 158 -6.06 28.60 -24.77
CA THR A 158 -5.92 27.28 -25.40
C THR A 158 -7.24 26.50 -25.53
N ALA A 159 -8.28 26.93 -24.80
CA ALA A 159 -9.64 26.41 -24.82
C ALA A 159 -10.58 27.42 -24.15
N ASP A 160 -11.90 27.20 -24.23
CA ASP A 160 -12.89 28.07 -23.58
C ASP A 160 -12.63 28.22 -22.08
N ILE A 161 -12.67 29.45 -21.58
CA ILE A 161 -12.62 29.78 -20.16
C ILE A 161 -13.90 30.52 -19.80
N THR A 162 -14.83 29.82 -19.17
CA THR A 162 -16.20 30.30 -19.00
C THR A 162 -16.63 30.35 -17.53
N THR A 163 -17.65 31.16 -17.27
CA THR A 163 -18.56 31.03 -16.13
C THR A 163 -19.21 29.64 -16.09
N ALA A 164 -19.99 29.36 -15.05
CA ALA A 164 -20.70 28.10 -14.92
C ALA A 164 -21.96 28.07 -15.79
N PHE A 165 -22.26 26.90 -16.36
CA PHE A 165 -23.39 26.69 -17.26
C PHE A 165 -24.36 25.66 -16.69
N VAL A 166 -25.64 25.84 -16.98
CA VAL A 166 -26.67 24.79 -16.86
C VAL A 166 -27.04 24.35 -18.27
N GLY A 167 -26.52 23.19 -18.68
CA GLY A 167 -26.61 22.75 -20.08
C GLY A 167 -25.88 23.74 -21.00
N SER A 168 -26.62 24.41 -21.89
CA SER A 168 -26.08 25.45 -22.79
C SER A 168 -26.37 26.88 -22.33
N THR A 169 -26.97 27.06 -21.15
CA THR A 169 -27.34 28.38 -20.62
C THR A 169 -26.26 28.88 -19.66
N ARG A 170 -25.73 30.08 -19.94
CA ARG A 170 -24.75 30.77 -19.09
C ARG A 170 -25.37 31.35 -17.80
N ASP A 171 -24.54 31.95 -16.95
CA ASP A 171 -24.92 32.70 -15.73
C ASP A 171 -25.48 31.83 -14.59
N ASP A 172 -25.01 30.57 -14.45
CA ASP A 172 -25.26 29.79 -13.24
C ASP A 172 -24.41 30.30 -12.07
N ARG A 173 -24.91 31.31 -11.38
CA ARG A 173 -24.22 31.92 -10.22
C ARG A 173 -24.18 31.03 -8.98
N SER A 174 -24.88 29.90 -8.99
CA SER A 174 -24.88 28.96 -7.86
C SER A 174 -23.74 27.95 -7.93
N SER A 175 -23.03 27.91 -9.06
CA SER A 175 -21.94 26.97 -9.32
C SER A 175 -20.60 27.68 -9.51
N GLU A 176 -19.55 27.03 -9.01
CA GLU A 176 -18.16 27.45 -9.22
C GLU A 176 -17.78 27.38 -10.71
N SER A 177 -16.89 28.27 -11.17
CA SER A 177 -16.51 28.37 -12.58
C SER A 177 -15.02 28.60 -12.81
N ALA A 178 -14.53 28.14 -13.96
CA ALA A 178 -13.13 28.27 -14.38
C ALA A 178 -12.75 29.75 -14.54
N LEU A 179 -13.65 30.56 -15.12
CA LEU A 179 -13.41 32.00 -15.27
C LEU A 179 -13.40 32.73 -13.93
N GLY A 180 -14.27 32.38 -13.00
CA GLY A 180 -14.27 32.97 -11.66
C GLY A 180 -12.98 32.70 -10.89
N ASN A 181 -12.48 31.45 -10.95
CA ASN A 181 -11.21 31.09 -10.33
C ASN A 181 -10.02 31.79 -11.02
N LEU A 182 -10.06 31.95 -12.35
CA LEU A 182 -9.02 32.68 -13.08
C LEU A 182 -8.99 34.18 -12.75
N VAL A 183 -10.15 34.83 -12.64
CA VAL A 183 -10.24 36.23 -12.20
C VAL A 183 -9.76 36.36 -10.75
N ALA A 184 -10.09 35.41 -9.88
CA ALA A 184 -9.57 35.39 -8.52
C ALA A 184 -8.04 35.25 -8.47
N ASN A 185 -7.44 34.41 -9.33
CA ASN A 185 -5.99 34.38 -9.51
C ASN A 185 -5.43 35.75 -9.96
N ALA A 186 -6.07 36.39 -10.94
CA ALA A 186 -5.65 37.71 -11.41
C ALA A 186 -5.69 38.78 -10.30
N LEU A 187 -6.71 38.74 -9.43
CA LEU A 187 -6.82 39.62 -8.28
C LEU A 187 -5.69 39.38 -7.28
N ARG A 188 -5.44 38.13 -6.89
CA ARG A 188 -4.34 37.76 -5.99
C ARG A 188 -3.00 38.24 -6.56
N ASP A 189 -2.69 37.85 -7.79
CA ASP A 189 -1.38 38.09 -8.40
C ASP A 189 -1.12 39.58 -8.63
N THR A 190 -2.15 40.35 -9.01
CA THR A 190 -2.04 41.81 -9.19
C THR A 190 -1.77 42.51 -7.86
N LEU A 191 -2.40 42.05 -6.78
CA LEU A 191 -2.36 42.66 -5.45
C LEU A 191 -1.29 42.05 -4.52
N ALA A 192 -0.57 41.01 -4.95
CA ALA A 192 0.43 40.30 -4.14
C ALA A 192 1.61 41.19 -3.73
N ASP A 193 1.94 42.23 -4.51
CA ASP A 193 2.94 43.22 -4.12
C ASP A 193 2.48 43.94 -2.83
N PRO A 194 3.29 43.94 -1.74
CA PRO A 194 2.95 44.66 -0.51
C PRO A 194 2.62 46.14 -0.72
N LEU A 195 3.15 46.79 -1.77
CA LEU A 195 2.82 48.18 -2.12
C LEU A 195 1.43 48.34 -2.74
N LYS A 196 0.84 47.26 -3.25
CA LYS A 196 -0.51 47.21 -3.83
C LYS A 196 -1.53 46.58 -2.89
N GLY A 197 -1.08 45.98 -1.79
CA GLY A 197 -1.96 45.46 -0.74
C GLY A 197 -1.55 44.11 -0.16
N GLY A 198 -0.58 43.42 -0.74
CA GLY A 198 -0.02 42.17 -0.22
C GLY A 198 -1.01 41.00 -0.18
N ALA A 199 -1.91 40.88 -1.15
CA ALA A 199 -2.93 39.83 -1.18
C ALA A 199 -2.31 38.42 -1.18
N GLU A 200 -2.79 37.57 -0.27
CA GLU A 200 -2.43 36.15 -0.16
C GLU A 200 -3.43 35.28 -0.95
N ILE A 201 -4.69 35.70 -0.99
CA ILE A 201 -5.76 35.05 -1.74
C ILE A 201 -6.56 36.06 -2.55
N GLY A 202 -7.20 35.61 -3.62
CA GLY A 202 -8.12 36.41 -4.43
C GLY A 202 -9.54 35.90 -4.34
N VAL A 203 -10.51 36.81 -4.33
CA VAL A 203 -11.95 36.50 -4.25
C VAL A 203 -12.75 37.40 -5.17
N THR A 204 -13.63 36.79 -5.99
CA THR A 204 -14.58 37.50 -6.84
C THR A 204 -15.98 36.88 -6.76
N ASN A 205 -17.02 37.69 -6.97
CA ASN A 205 -18.40 37.21 -7.04
C ASN A 205 -18.75 36.75 -8.46
N PRO A 206 -19.64 35.75 -8.61
CA PRO A 206 -20.03 35.23 -9.92
C PRO A 206 -20.85 36.26 -10.72
N GLY A 207 -21.54 37.19 -10.05
CA GLY A 207 -22.33 38.23 -10.69
C GLY A 207 -21.50 39.31 -11.41
N GLY A 208 -20.24 39.47 -11.00
CA GLY A 208 -19.28 40.40 -11.60
C GLY A 208 -18.76 39.94 -12.98
N LEU A 209 -18.97 38.66 -13.34
CA LEU A 209 -18.50 38.07 -14.59
C LEU A 209 -19.59 38.17 -15.66
N ARG A 210 -19.36 39.01 -16.68
CA ARG A 210 -20.44 39.42 -17.61
C ARG A 210 -20.37 38.79 -18.99
N SER A 211 -19.23 38.18 -19.33
CA SER A 211 -19.01 37.46 -20.58
C SER A 211 -18.07 36.27 -20.35
N GLU A 212 -17.85 35.51 -21.42
CA GLU A 212 -16.95 34.36 -21.47
C GLU A 212 -15.71 34.70 -22.31
N LEU A 213 -14.64 33.91 -22.18
CA LEU A 213 -13.55 33.87 -23.15
C LEU A 213 -13.66 32.58 -23.96
N LEU A 214 -14.04 32.69 -25.23
CA LEU A 214 -14.27 31.54 -26.11
C LEU A 214 -13.07 31.32 -27.01
N TYR A 215 -12.69 30.07 -27.22
CA TYR A 215 -11.54 29.71 -28.06
C TYR A 215 -11.87 29.87 -29.55
N ALA A 216 -13.09 29.53 -29.95
CA ALA A 216 -13.51 29.72 -31.33
C ALA A 216 -13.51 31.21 -31.65
N ARG A 217 -12.81 31.59 -32.73
CA ARG A 217 -12.62 33.00 -33.04
C ARG A 217 -13.94 33.74 -33.27
N SER A 218 -13.98 35.01 -32.86
CA SER A 218 -15.11 35.91 -33.05
C SER A 218 -14.70 37.25 -33.70
N GLY A 219 -15.66 37.97 -34.29
CA GLY A 219 -15.43 39.32 -34.82
C GLY A 219 -14.22 39.45 -35.77
N SER A 220 -13.25 40.27 -35.37
CA SER A 220 -12.06 40.66 -36.14
C SER A 220 -10.82 39.80 -35.88
N GLU A 221 -10.91 38.78 -35.03
CA GLU A 221 -9.78 37.94 -34.65
C GLU A 221 -9.19 37.18 -35.84
N THR A 222 -7.84 37.17 -35.94
CA THR A 222 -7.15 36.53 -37.07
C THR A 222 -7.05 35.01 -36.96
N ALA A 223 -7.20 34.44 -35.76
CA ALA A 223 -7.09 33.01 -35.47
C ALA A 223 -7.87 32.65 -34.18
N ASP A 224 -8.21 31.37 -34.03
CA ASP A 224 -8.81 30.85 -32.79
C ASP A 224 -7.87 31.08 -31.59
N GLY A 225 -8.48 31.32 -30.42
CA GLY A 225 -7.81 31.50 -29.15
C GLY A 225 -7.25 32.91 -28.93
N ILE A 226 -7.38 33.84 -29.88
CA ILE A 226 -7.02 35.25 -29.63
C ILE A 226 -8.07 35.87 -28.73
N VAL A 227 -7.64 36.59 -27.69
CA VAL A 227 -8.51 37.42 -26.85
C VAL A 227 -8.29 38.89 -27.19
N THR A 228 -9.37 39.58 -27.53
CA THR A 228 -9.39 41.01 -27.83
C THR A 228 -9.66 41.85 -26.58
N TYR A 229 -9.34 43.14 -26.65
CA TYR A 229 -9.65 44.08 -25.56
C TYR A 229 -11.16 44.13 -25.26
N ALA A 230 -12.00 44.10 -26.31
CA ALA A 230 -13.46 44.10 -26.16
C ALA A 230 -13.96 42.89 -25.38
N GLU A 231 -13.46 41.69 -25.67
CA GLU A 231 -13.84 40.47 -24.94
C GLU A 231 -13.40 40.51 -23.47
N ALA A 232 -12.17 40.95 -23.19
CA ALA A 232 -11.72 41.07 -21.80
C ALA A 232 -12.51 42.13 -21.02
N ASN A 233 -12.81 43.28 -21.64
CA ASN A 233 -13.67 44.30 -21.04
C ASN A 233 -15.09 43.77 -20.83
N ALA A 234 -15.61 42.94 -21.73
CA ALA A 234 -16.92 42.32 -21.57
C ALA A 234 -16.98 41.32 -20.39
N VAL A 235 -15.85 40.75 -19.96
CA VAL A 235 -15.81 39.92 -18.75
C VAL A 235 -15.96 40.77 -17.48
N LEU A 236 -15.18 41.86 -17.35
CA LEU A 236 -15.20 42.77 -16.18
C LEU A 236 -15.51 44.23 -16.61
N PRO A 237 -16.76 44.57 -16.92
CA PRO A 237 -17.12 45.87 -17.51
C PRO A 237 -17.41 46.99 -16.48
N PHE A 238 -17.22 46.73 -15.18
CA PHE A 238 -17.73 47.59 -14.11
C PHE A 238 -16.79 48.73 -13.71
N ALA A 239 -15.51 48.64 -14.06
CA ALA A 239 -14.48 49.58 -13.62
C ALA A 239 -14.41 49.71 -12.08
N ASN A 240 -14.54 48.59 -11.36
CA ASN A 240 -14.29 48.59 -9.93
C ASN A 240 -12.81 48.86 -9.65
N ASN A 241 -12.51 49.41 -8.48
CA ASN A 241 -11.13 49.40 -8.00
C ASN A 241 -10.79 48.04 -7.38
N LEU A 242 -9.53 47.66 -7.43
CA LEU A 242 -9.00 46.52 -6.69
C LEU A 242 -8.72 46.92 -5.24
N SER A 243 -9.23 46.14 -4.31
CA SER A 243 -9.10 46.38 -2.88
C SER A 243 -8.52 45.17 -2.16
N THR A 244 -7.90 45.40 -1.01
CA THR A 244 -7.49 44.36 -0.08
C THR A 244 -8.06 44.60 1.32
N VAL A 245 -8.38 43.52 2.03
CA VAL A 245 -8.81 43.54 3.43
C VAL A 245 -8.21 42.35 4.17
N THR A 246 -7.86 42.50 5.44
CA THR A 246 -7.39 41.40 6.27
C THR A 246 -8.57 40.79 7.03
N LEU A 247 -8.82 39.50 6.82
CA LEU A 247 -9.80 38.73 7.56
C LEU A 247 -9.10 37.79 8.54
N THR A 248 -9.68 37.57 9.71
CA THR A 248 -9.32 36.41 10.53
C THR A 248 -9.82 35.11 9.87
N GLY A 249 -9.27 33.95 10.24
CA GLY A 249 -9.76 32.66 9.74
C GLY A 249 -11.25 32.44 10.02
N ALA A 250 -11.74 32.91 11.19
CA ALA A 250 -13.17 32.90 11.50
C ALA A 250 -14.01 33.82 10.59
N GLN A 251 -13.45 34.97 10.17
CA GLN A 251 -14.13 35.85 9.21
C GLN A 251 -14.05 35.32 7.78
N LEU A 252 -12.99 34.61 7.41
CA LEU A 252 -12.91 33.90 6.13
C LEU A 252 -13.93 32.76 6.07
N ASP A 253 -14.11 32.02 7.16
CA ASP A 253 -15.19 31.04 7.31
C ASP A 253 -16.56 31.69 7.10
N GLN A 254 -16.83 32.80 7.80
CA GLN A 254 -18.05 33.59 7.61
C GLN A 254 -18.21 34.10 6.16
N LEU A 255 -17.14 34.46 5.46
CA LEU A 255 -17.20 34.88 4.05
C LEU A 255 -17.67 33.74 3.16
N LEU A 256 -17.12 32.53 3.37
CA LEU A 256 -17.52 31.34 2.62
C LEU A 256 -18.94 30.90 2.97
N GLU A 257 -19.36 31.09 4.23
CA GLU A 257 -20.74 30.88 4.68
C GLU A 257 -21.72 31.83 4.00
N GLN A 258 -21.38 33.10 3.85
CA GLN A 258 -22.21 34.11 3.18
C GLN A 258 -22.48 33.80 1.70
N GLN A 259 -21.80 32.81 1.11
CA GLN A 259 -22.22 32.27 -0.18
C GLN A 259 -23.64 31.72 -0.11
N TRP A 260 -24.03 31.07 0.99
CA TRP A 260 -25.43 30.89 1.34
C TRP A 260 -25.97 32.24 1.80
N GLN A 261 -26.71 32.88 0.91
CA GLN A 261 -27.06 34.28 1.07
C GLN A 261 -27.96 34.44 2.30
N PRO A 262 -27.63 35.37 3.23
CA PRO A 262 -28.41 35.60 4.43
C PRO A 262 -29.78 36.16 4.07
N ASP A 263 -30.75 36.00 4.97
CA ASP A 263 -32.06 36.64 4.81
C ASP A 263 -31.94 38.16 4.68
N LEU A 264 -32.83 38.75 3.88
CA LEU A 264 -32.86 40.19 3.64
C LEU A 264 -33.25 40.95 4.92
N VAL A 265 -32.84 42.21 5.00
CA VAL A 265 -33.32 43.12 6.04
C VAL A 265 -34.84 43.27 5.87
N GLY A 266 -35.63 42.90 6.88
CA GLY A 266 -37.10 42.81 6.79
C GLY A 266 -37.65 41.37 6.70
N GLY A 267 -36.76 40.38 6.53
CA GLY A 267 -37.11 38.97 6.42
C GLY A 267 -37.33 38.52 4.97
N GLY A 268 -37.35 37.20 4.78
CA GLY A 268 -37.42 36.62 3.44
C GLY A 268 -36.04 36.40 2.83
N ARG A 269 -36.01 35.49 1.86
CA ARG A 269 -34.75 35.00 1.30
C ARG A 269 -34.37 35.74 0.02
N PRO A 270 -33.07 36.04 -0.20
CA PRO A 270 -32.61 36.53 -1.47
C PRO A 270 -33.00 35.59 -2.61
N ALA A 271 -33.43 36.24 -3.68
CA ALA A 271 -33.86 35.64 -4.94
C ALA A 271 -32.80 34.68 -5.54
N ARG A 272 -31.52 34.98 -5.27
CA ARG A 272 -30.41 34.06 -5.46
C ARG A 272 -29.97 33.56 -4.09
N PRO A 273 -30.37 32.34 -3.69
CA PRO A 273 -30.13 31.83 -2.35
C PRO A 273 -28.67 31.39 -2.12
N TYR A 274 -27.90 31.25 -3.20
CA TYR A 274 -26.49 30.91 -3.19
C TYR A 274 -25.72 31.68 -4.27
N LEU A 275 -24.55 32.21 -3.93
CA LEU A 275 -23.60 32.82 -4.87
C LEU A 275 -22.23 32.16 -4.69
N ALA A 276 -21.83 31.33 -5.67
CA ALA A 276 -20.55 30.63 -5.64
C ALA A 276 -19.39 31.61 -5.94
N LEU A 277 -18.60 31.94 -4.92
CA LEU A 277 -17.42 32.79 -5.08
C LEU A 277 -16.38 32.09 -5.97
N GLY A 278 -15.74 32.87 -6.84
CA GLY A 278 -14.47 32.47 -7.46
C GLY A 278 -13.33 32.69 -6.47
N LEU A 279 -12.49 31.68 -6.28
CA LEU A 279 -11.37 31.70 -5.34
C LEU A 279 -10.06 31.43 -6.09
N SER A 280 -8.97 32.02 -5.62
CA SER A 280 -7.64 31.74 -6.17
C SER A 280 -7.24 30.28 -5.92
N ASP A 281 -6.40 29.74 -6.81
CA ASP A 281 -6.06 28.30 -6.87
C ASP A 281 -5.33 27.75 -5.64
N ASN A 282 -4.83 28.62 -4.76
CA ASN A 282 -4.26 28.24 -3.47
C ASN A 282 -5.30 28.03 -2.36
N VAL A 283 -6.58 28.35 -2.60
CA VAL A 283 -7.66 28.18 -1.62
C VAL A 283 -8.49 26.94 -1.94
N THR A 284 -8.62 26.04 -0.97
CA THR A 284 -9.56 24.92 -1.03
C THR A 284 -10.35 24.82 0.26
N TRP A 285 -11.62 24.44 0.18
CA TRP A 285 -12.45 24.26 1.35
C TRP A 285 -13.46 23.13 1.16
N VAL A 286 -13.94 22.58 2.27
CA VAL A 286 -14.97 21.55 2.28
C VAL A 286 -16.15 21.99 3.11
N GLY A 287 -17.35 21.68 2.63
CA GLY A 287 -18.58 21.94 3.37
C GLY A 287 -19.48 20.71 3.45
N ASP A 288 -20.39 20.65 4.41
CA ASP A 288 -21.25 19.48 4.63
C ASP A 288 -22.41 19.36 3.63
N THR A 289 -22.86 20.49 3.09
CA THR A 289 -24.00 20.57 2.18
C THR A 289 -23.64 21.22 0.86
N ALA A 290 -24.29 20.77 -0.22
CA ALA A 290 -24.33 21.44 -1.52
C ALA A 290 -25.70 22.09 -1.78
N ALA A 291 -26.63 22.03 -0.81
CA ALA A 291 -27.94 22.65 -0.95
C ALA A 291 -27.76 24.18 -1.05
N THR A 292 -28.02 24.73 -2.23
CA THR A 292 -28.00 26.17 -2.48
C THR A 292 -29.05 26.91 -1.65
N THR A 293 -30.03 26.17 -1.12
CA THR A 293 -31.06 26.67 -0.24
C THR A 293 -30.77 26.49 1.26
N ALA A 294 -29.56 26.12 1.68
CA ALA A 294 -29.22 26.18 3.11
C ALA A 294 -29.10 27.64 3.59
N GLN A 295 -29.31 27.90 4.88
CA GLN A 295 -29.02 29.21 5.48
C GLN A 295 -27.52 29.26 5.83
N PRO A 296 -26.86 30.42 5.80
CA PRO A 296 -25.48 30.53 6.28
C PRO A 296 -25.39 30.05 7.73
N GLY A 297 -24.31 29.34 8.08
CA GLY A 297 -24.20 28.66 9.37
C GLY A 297 -22.87 27.96 9.60
N ASP A 298 -22.92 26.74 10.14
CA ASP A 298 -21.76 25.87 10.35
C ASP A 298 -21.76 24.81 9.25
N HIS A 299 -21.66 25.23 7.98
CA HIS A 299 -21.62 24.36 6.80
C HIS A 299 -20.20 24.15 6.28
N VAL A 300 -19.34 25.17 6.34
CA VAL A 300 -17.91 25.14 6.08
C VAL A 300 -17.25 24.35 7.21
N LYS A 301 -16.50 23.31 6.84
CA LYS A 301 -15.91 22.36 7.80
C LYS A 301 -14.39 22.43 7.89
N ALA A 302 -13.73 22.84 6.82
CA ALA A 302 -12.31 23.12 6.82
C ALA A 302 -11.92 23.98 5.63
N ILE A 303 -11.00 24.92 5.84
CA ILE A 303 -10.45 25.82 4.83
C ILE A 303 -8.94 25.62 4.81
N TYR A 304 -8.37 25.58 3.61
CA TYR A 304 -6.94 25.43 3.40
C TYR A 304 -6.44 26.52 2.46
N ILE A 305 -5.33 27.14 2.84
CA ILE A 305 -4.58 28.09 1.99
C ILE A 305 -3.17 27.52 1.84
N ASP A 306 -2.70 27.37 0.59
CA ASP A 306 -1.40 26.76 0.27
C ASP A 306 -1.22 25.35 0.88
N GLY A 307 -2.33 24.63 1.03
CA GLY A 307 -2.39 23.30 1.65
C GLY A 307 -2.34 23.29 3.18
N VAL A 308 -2.27 24.45 3.83
CA VAL A 308 -2.27 24.59 5.29
C VAL A 308 -3.67 24.84 5.82
N LEU A 309 -4.08 24.09 6.85
CA LEU A 309 -5.39 24.23 7.49
C LEU A 309 -5.48 25.58 8.22
N VAL A 310 -6.42 26.43 7.80
CA VAL A 310 -6.68 27.74 8.40
C VAL A 310 -7.24 27.57 9.81
N GLN A 311 -6.62 28.22 10.79
CA GLN A 311 -7.11 28.33 12.15
C GLN A 311 -7.98 29.59 12.31
N PRO A 312 -8.95 29.61 13.25
CA PRO A 312 -9.84 30.75 13.44
C PRO A 312 -9.13 32.09 13.68
N SER A 313 -7.93 32.06 14.26
CA SER A 313 -7.12 33.24 14.59
C SER A 313 -6.12 33.65 13.52
N ASP A 314 -5.95 32.87 12.44
CA ASP A 314 -5.02 33.22 11.37
C ASP A 314 -5.47 34.55 10.72
N GLU A 315 -4.54 35.41 10.36
CA GLU A 315 -4.84 36.64 9.60
C GLU A 315 -4.52 36.40 8.13
N ILE A 316 -5.50 36.63 7.26
CA ILE A 316 -5.42 36.36 5.82
C ILE A 316 -5.69 37.65 5.06
N ARG A 317 -4.76 38.06 4.20
CA ARG A 317 -4.92 39.21 3.31
C ARG A 317 -5.70 38.83 2.04
N VAL A 318 -6.94 39.28 1.95
CA VAL A 318 -7.86 38.98 0.83
C VAL A 318 -7.82 40.11 -0.19
N GLY A 319 -7.49 39.80 -1.45
CA GLY A 319 -7.66 40.68 -2.61
C GLY A 319 -9.03 40.49 -3.26
N THR A 320 -9.73 41.59 -3.52
CA THR A 320 -11.08 41.57 -4.08
C THR A 320 -11.41 42.87 -4.84
N LEU A 321 -12.64 43.00 -5.31
CA LEU A 321 -13.17 44.18 -5.99
C LEU A 321 -13.80 45.14 -4.97
N SER A 322 -13.76 46.45 -5.22
CA SER A 322 -14.32 47.49 -4.35
C SER A 322 -15.80 47.27 -4.02
N PHE A 323 -16.58 46.72 -4.97
CA PHE A 323 -17.96 46.31 -4.76
C PHE A 323 -18.11 45.29 -3.62
N LEU A 324 -17.31 44.22 -3.62
CA LEU A 324 -17.32 43.21 -2.57
C LEU A 324 -16.72 43.73 -1.27
N ALA A 325 -15.63 44.50 -1.34
CA ALA A 325 -15.01 45.13 -0.16
C ALA A 325 -16.00 46.06 0.58
N ALA A 326 -16.95 46.66 -0.13
CA ALA A 326 -18.04 47.46 0.44
C ALA A 326 -19.24 46.63 0.94
N GLY A 327 -19.18 45.30 0.89
CA GLY A 327 -20.24 44.40 1.34
C GLY A 327 -21.30 44.08 0.29
N GLY A 328 -21.03 44.34 -1.00
CA GLY A 328 -21.90 43.95 -2.11
C GLY A 328 -22.23 42.45 -2.13
N ASP A 329 -23.35 42.09 -2.75
CA ASP A 329 -23.86 40.70 -2.79
C ASP A 329 -23.99 40.05 -1.40
N ASN A 330 -24.29 40.86 -0.37
CA ASN A 330 -24.44 40.46 1.03
C ASN A 330 -23.18 39.84 1.68
N PHE A 331 -22.01 39.99 1.08
CA PHE A 331 -20.72 39.57 1.67
C PHE A 331 -20.21 40.57 2.71
N THR A 332 -21.07 40.90 3.67
CA THR A 332 -20.89 41.99 4.63
C THR A 332 -19.68 41.80 5.55
N VAL A 333 -19.18 40.58 5.72
CA VAL A 333 -18.00 40.32 6.56
C VAL A 333 -16.75 41.05 6.04
N LEU A 334 -16.66 41.32 4.73
CA LEU A 334 -15.55 42.08 4.15
C LEU A 334 -15.47 43.53 4.67
N THR A 335 -16.58 44.10 5.13
CA THR A 335 -16.61 45.44 5.76
C THR A 335 -16.10 45.43 7.20
N GLN A 336 -15.99 44.24 7.81
CA GLN A 336 -15.60 44.03 9.20
C GLN A 336 -14.13 43.62 9.34
N GLY A 337 -13.46 43.34 8.22
CA GLY A 337 -12.04 43.03 8.19
C GLY A 337 -11.17 44.24 8.52
N SER A 338 -9.92 44.00 8.89
CA SER A 338 -8.97 45.03 9.28
C SER A 338 -8.11 45.50 8.09
N ASN A 339 -7.45 46.64 8.27
CA ASN A 339 -6.48 47.20 7.32
C ASN A 339 -7.00 47.34 5.86
N PRO A 340 -8.23 47.80 5.58
CA PRO A 340 -8.70 47.92 4.21
C PRO A 340 -7.80 48.87 3.40
N LEU A 341 -7.51 48.50 2.15
CA LEU A 341 -6.74 49.32 1.21
C LEU A 341 -7.41 49.26 -0.17
N ASP A 342 -7.65 50.42 -0.77
CA ASP A 342 -7.93 50.57 -2.19
C ASP A 342 -6.59 50.79 -2.92
N ALA A 343 -6.26 49.94 -3.88
CA ALA A 343 -5.00 50.00 -4.62
C ALA A 343 -5.00 51.12 -5.69
N GLY A 344 -6.15 51.72 -6.00
CA GLY A 344 -6.34 52.69 -7.07
C GLY A 344 -6.17 52.10 -8.47
N ILE A 345 -6.26 50.76 -8.59
CA ILE A 345 -6.11 50.01 -9.83
C ILE A 345 -7.50 49.59 -10.30
N VAL A 346 -7.86 49.91 -11.53
CA VAL A 346 -9.14 49.52 -12.15
C VAL A 346 -9.11 48.04 -12.54
N ASP A 347 -10.17 47.30 -12.23
CA ASP A 347 -10.33 45.87 -12.47
C ASP A 347 -10.09 45.46 -13.92
N ARG A 348 -10.68 46.18 -14.88
CA ARG A 348 -10.47 45.98 -16.31
C ARG A 348 -9.00 46.08 -16.69
N ASP A 349 -8.31 47.13 -16.24
CA ASP A 349 -6.92 47.38 -16.64
C ASP A 349 -5.98 46.34 -16.03
N ALA A 350 -6.23 45.93 -14.78
CA ALA A 350 -5.54 44.81 -14.13
C ALA A 350 -5.77 43.49 -14.88
N TRP A 351 -7.02 43.21 -15.25
CA TRP A 351 -7.39 42.00 -15.98
C TRP A 351 -6.75 41.92 -17.36
N VAL A 352 -6.80 43.00 -18.14
CA VAL A 352 -6.11 43.09 -19.44
C VAL A 352 -4.61 42.85 -19.28
N THR A 353 -3.98 43.47 -18.27
CA THR A 353 -2.54 43.28 -17.98
C THR A 353 -2.24 41.82 -17.59
N TYR A 354 -3.12 41.19 -16.83
CA TYR A 354 -2.99 39.79 -16.43
C TYR A 354 -3.06 38.86 -17.65
N LEU A 355 -4.05 39.04 -18.53
CA LEU A 355 -4.17 38.28 -19.78
C LEU A 355 -2.95 38.44 -20.69
N GLN A 356 -2.41 39.66 -20.79
CA GLN A 356 -1.21 39.95 -21.57
C GLN A 356 0.03 39.22 -21.05
N SER A 357 0.17 39.11 -19.73
CA SER A 357 1.36 38.55 -19.09
C SER A 357 1.33 37.03 -18.93
N HIS A 358 0.17 36.39 -19.05
CA HIS A 358 -0.02 34.95 -18.81
C HIS A 358 -0.43 34.15 -20.05
N GLN A 359 -0.39 34.76 -21.24
CA GLN A 359 -0.78 34.10 -22.49
C GLN A 359 0.27 33.06 -23.00
N PRO A 360 -0.16 31.92 -23.57
CA PRO A 360 -1.55 31.49 -23.67
C PRO A 360 -2.07 30.90 -22.35
N LEU A 361 -3.26 31.33 -21.93
CA LEU A 361 -3.94 30.81 -20.74
C LEU A 361 -4.70 29.52 -21.07
N SER A 362 -4.74 28.59 -20.12
CA SER A 362 -5.53 27.36 -20.24
C SER A 362 -6.59 27.32 -19.13
N PRO A 363 -7.80 26.78 -19.38
CA PRO A 363 -8.78 26.63 -18.32
C PRO A 363 -8.27 25.65 -17.27
N SER A 364 -8.46 26.01 -15.99
CA SER A 364 -8.35 25.07 -14.88
C SER A 364 -9.75 24.58 -14.53
N PHE A 365 -9.92 23.26 -14.51
CA PHE A 365 -11.16 22.62 -14.08
C PHE A 365 -11.08 22.07 -12.64
N ALA A 366 -9.96 22.34 -11.94
CA ALA A 366 -9.82 22.03 -10.54
C ALA A 366 -10.81 22.88 -9.73
N ARG A 367 -11.57 22.23 -8.86
CA ARG A 367 -12.50 22.89 -7.94
C ARG A 367 -11.78 23.29 -6.66
N SER A 368 -12.17 24.43 -6.12
CA SER A 368 -11.80 24.92 -4.79
C SER A 368 -12.71 24.34 -3.71
N ARG A 369 -13.94 23.94 -4.04
CA ARG A 369 -14.93 23.38 -3.11
C ARG A 369 -15.25 21.91 -3.38
N ALA A 370 -15.37 21.12 -2.33
CA ALA A 370 -16.06 19.82 -2.35
C ALA A 370 -17.05 19.67 -1.19
N GLN A 371 -18.11 18.88 -1.39
CA GLN A 371 -19.04 18.53 -0.32
C GLN A 371 -18.55 17.28 0.43
N ILE A 372 -18.41 17.39 1.75
CA ILE A 372 -18.07 16.31 2.68
C ILE A 372 -19.16 16.24 3.76
N PRO A 373 -20.24 15.46 3.58
CA PRO A 373 -21.39 15.45 4.50
C PRO A 373 -21.04 15.15 5.95
N ALA A 374 -19.96 14.40 6.18
CA ALA A 374 -19.39 14.17 7.49
C ALA A 374 -17.88 14.07 7.37
N LEU A 375 -17.16 14.90 8.14
CA LEU A 375 -15.72 14.73 8.32
C LEU A 375 -15.43 13.37 8.99
N PRO A 376 -14.26 12.77 8.74
CA PRO A 376 -13.78 11.63 9.52
C PRO A 376 -13.84 11.97 11.02
N SER A 377 -14.50 11.11 11.81
CA SER A 377 -14.65 11.31 13.25
C SER A 377 -13.81 10.32 14.06
N GLY A 378 -13.39 10.76 15.25
CA GLY A 378 -12.52 9.97 16.13
C GLY A 378 -11.05 9.97 15.70
N THR A 379 -10.23 9.28 16.48
CA THR A 379 -8.80 9.10 16.18
C THR A 379 -8.59 7.80 15.42
N LEU A 380 -7.78 7.86 14.38
CA LEU A 380 -7.42 6.71 13.55
C LEU A 380 -6.23 6.01 14.18
N THR A 381 -6.40 4.76 14.60
CA THR A 381 -5.30 3.90 15.02
C THR A 381 -4.65 3.29 13.77
N PRO A 382 -3.34 3.50 13.53
CA PRO A 382 -2.67 2.96 12.35
C PRO A 382 -2.81 1.43 12.23
N ASP A 383 -2.92 0.93 11.00
CA ASP A 383 -3.17 -0.47 10.62
C ASP A 383 -4.47 -1.09 11.16
N VAL A 384 -5.32 -0.31 11.84
CA VAL A 384 -6.55 -0.79 12.50
C VAL A 384 -7.76 -0.02 12.00
N SER A 385 -7.76 1.31 12.17
CA SER A 385 -8.92 2.15 11.86
C SER A 385 -9.04 2.37 10.36
N THR A 386 -10.28 2.30 9.88
CA THR A 386 -10.63 2.68 8.51
C THR A 386 -10.90 4.18 8.46
N LEU A 387 -10.13 4.91 7.64
CA LEU A 387 -10.47 6.25 7.20
C LEU A 387 -11.64 6.16 6.22
N PHE A 388 -12.75 6.80 6.57
CA PHE A 388 -13.95 6.85 5.78
C PHE A 388 -14.46 8.28 5.62
N PHE A 389 -14.74 8.69 4.38
CA PHE A 389 -15.50 9.89 4.07
C PHE A 389 -16.03 9.82 2.62
N GLN A 390 -17.02 10.64 2.32
CA GLN A 390 -17.54 10.81 0.97
C GLN A 390 -17.27 12.23 0.49
N ALA A 391 -16.77 12.38 -0.73
CA ALA A 391 -16.60 13.66 -1.39
C ALA A 391 -17.52 13.75 -2.61
N GLN A 392 -18.29 14.84 -2.70
CA GLN A 392 -19.29 15.07 -3.75
C GLN A 392 -19.13 16.47 -4.35
N GLY A 393 -19.82 16.73 -5.46
CA GLY A 393 -19.71 18.00 -6.17
C GLY A 393 -18.31 18.20 -6.77
N LEU A 394 -17.70 17.14 -7.32
CA LEU A 394 -16.33 17.19 -7.82
C LEU A 394 -16.21 17.65 -9.27
N ASN A 395 -17.31 17.71 -10.02
CA ASN A 395 -17.32 18.16 -11.41
C ASN A 395 -17.64 19.66 -11.47
N LEU A 396 -16.90 20.40 -12.29
CA LEU A 396 -17.20 21.78 -12.65
C LEU A 396 -18.19 21.79 -13.82
N THR A 397 -18.93 22.90 -14.02
CA THR A 397 -19.93 23.04 -15.09
C THR A 397 -19.57 24.09 -16.15
N SER A 398 -18.37 24.69 -16.09
CA SER A 398 -17.84 25.48 -17.21
C SER A 398 -17.72 24.64 -18.48
N LEU A 399 -17.79 25.27 -19.65
CA LEU A 399 -17.66 24.58 -20.93
C LEU A 399 -16.29 23.90 -21.03
N GLY A 400 -16.28 22.69 -21.61
CA GLY A 400 -15.07 21.88 -21.75
C GLY A 400 -14.62 21.13 -20.48
N ALA A 401 -15.26 21.36 -19.33
CA ALA A 401 -14.89 20.67 -18.09
C ALA A 401 -15.08 19.14 -18.21
N PRO A 402 -14.05 18.32 -17.94
CA PRO A 402 -14.15 16.87 -18.02
C PRO A 402 -14.90 16.29 -16.82
N ALA A 403 -15.58 15.16 -17.03
CA ALA A 403 -16.09 14.36 -15.92
C ALA A 403 -14.93 13.69 -15.18
N ASN A 404 -14.90 13.83 -13.86
CA ASN A 404 -13.94 13.12 -13.02
C ASN A 404 -14.27 11.63 -12.92
N THR A 405 -13.24 10.79 -12.99
CA THR A 405 -13.37 9.31 -13.10
C THR A 405 -12.60 8.56 -12.02
N SER A 406 -11.56 9.16 -11.43
CA SER A 406 -10.77 8.51 -10.39
C SER A 406 -10.18 9.52 -9.42
N ALA A 407 -9.81 9.05 -8.24
CA ALA A 407 -9.12 9.83 -7.23
C ALA A 407 -8.04 9.00 -6.54
N THR A 408 -7.02 9.66 -6.02
CA THR A 408 -5.95 9.05 -5.21
C THR A 408 -5.82 9.79 -3.90
N LEU A 409 -5.49 9.08 -2.83
CA LEU A 409 -5.45 9.62 -1.47
C LEU A 409 -4.02 9.63 -0.95
N LYS A 410 -3.62 10.75 -0.36
CA LYS A 410 -2.43 10.85 0.49
C LYS A 410 -2.81 11.32 1.88
N VAL A 411 -2.13 10.81 2.90
CA VAL A 411 -2.19 11.33 4.27
C VAL A 411 -0.77 11.58 4.71
N ASP A 412 -0.45 12.81 5.10
CA ASP A 412 0.93 13.20 5.47
C ASP A 412 1.96 12.87 4.36
N GLY A 413 1.58 13.13 3.10
CA GLY A 413 2.40 12.82 1.92
C GLY A 413 2.51 11.33 1.55
N VAL A 414 2.06 10.42 2.41
CA VAL A 414 2.07 8.97 2.19
C VAL A 414 0.82 8.55 1.41
N SER A 415 0.98 7.82 0.31
CA SER A 415 -0.15 7.25 -0.42
C SER A 415 -0.89 6.21 0.43
N VAL A 416 -2.20 6.39 0.59
CA VAL A 416 -3.06 5.51 1.39
C VAL A 416 -4.10 4.86 0.48
N GLY A 417 -4.19 3.53 0.51
CA GLY A 417 -5.07 2.76 -0.35
C GLY A 417 -4.59 2.70 -1.81
N GLY A 418 -5.55 2.71 -2.74
CA GLY A 418 -5.30 2.66 -4.19
C GLY A 418 -6.03 3.79 -4.93
N SER A 419 -6.46 3.51 -6.16
CA SER A 419 -7.34 4.42 -6.90
C SER A 419 -8.79 4.23 -6.45
N PHE A 420 -9.48 5.34 -6.17
CA PHE A 420 -10.91 5.38 -5.84
C PHE A 420 -11.70 5.79 -7.07
N PRO A 421 -12.76 5.06 -7.48
CA PRO A 421 -13.57 5.45 -8.63
C PRO A 421 -14.42 6.68 -8.29
N VAL A 422 -14.46 7.64 -9.21
CA VAL A 422 -15.36 8.79 -9.14
C VAL A 422 -16.48 8.58 -10.15
N SER A 423 -17.72 8.76 -9.72
CA SER A 423 -18.91 8.63 -10.57
C SER A 423 -19.85 9.80 -10.28
N ASN A 424 -20.33 10.47 -11.33
CA ASN A 424 -21.19 11.65 -11.23
C ASN A 424 -20.66 12.71 -10.24
N GLY A 425 -19.35 12.94 -10.24
CA GLY A 425 -18.70 13.91 -9.35
C GLY A 425 -18.73 13.50 -7.88
N SER A 426 -18.86 12.21 -7.57
CA SER A 426 -18.88 11.67 -6.21
C SER A 426 -17.92 10.49 -6.06
N VAL A 427 -17.29 10.39 -4.89
CA VAL A 427 -16.34 9.34 -4.52
C VAL A 427 -16.51 8.98 -3.04
N THR A 428 -16.43 7.68 -2.74
CA THR A 428 -16.38 7.18 -1.36
C THR A 428 -14.98 6.67 -1.07
N VAL A 429 -14.34 7.25 -0.05
CA VAL A 429 -13.06 6.79 0.48
C VAL A 429 -13.35 5.84 1.63
N SER A 430 -12.76 4.65 1.59
CA SER A 430 -12.80 3.66 2.66
C SER A 430 -11.51 2.84 2.61
N THR A 431 -10.58 3.13 3.52
CA THR A 431 -9.26 2.49 3.51
C THR A 431 -8.61 2.52 4.89
N VAL A 432 -7.77 1.54 5.20
CA VAL A 432 -7.03 1.50 6.47
C VAL A 432 -5.81 2.43 6.36
N VAL A 433 -5.60 3.28 7.35
CA VAL A 433 -4.42 4.15 7.41
C VAL A 433 -3.21 3.33 7.85
N PRO A 434 -2.13 3.24 7.07
CA PRO A 434 -0.97 2.42 7.41
C PRO A 434 -0.12 3.06 8.51
N SER A 435 0.62 2.23 9.25
CA SER A 435 1.64 2.65 10.23
C SER A 435 2.80 3.48 9.67
N SER A 436 2.91 3.64 8.36
CA SER A 436 3.88 4.55 7.74
C SER A 436 3.45 6.02 7.77
N VAL A 437 2.17 6.31 8.04
CA VAL A 437 1.67 7.68 8.21
C VAL A 437 2.08 8.20 9.60
N GLY A 438 2.39 9.50 9.69
CA GLY A 438 2.67 10.15 10.98
C GLY A 438 1.50 10.12 11.96
N SER A 439 1.68 10.73 13.13
CA SER A 439 0.65 10.84 14.17
C SER A 439 0.31 12.29 14.49
N GLY A 440 -0.85 12.52 15.09
CA GLY A 440 -1.36 13.85 15.44
C GLY A 440 -2.45 14.31 14.48
N GLN A 441 -2.67 15.64 14.44
CA GLN A 441 -3.59 16.26 13.49
C GLN A 441 -2.90 16.38 12.13
N LEU A 442 -3.47 15.72 11.13
CA LEU A 442 -2.92 15.62 9.78
C LEU A 442 -3.99 15.99 8.75
N THR A 443 -3.56 16.10 7.50
CA THR A 443 -4.45 16.34 6.36
C THR A 443 -4.47 15.13 5.45
N ALA A 444 -5.68 14.66 5.11
CA ALA A 444 -5.89 13.70 4.05
C ALA A 444 -6.23 14.46 2.76
N GLU A 445 -5.38 14.31 1.75
CA GLU A 445 -5.46 14.96 0.45
C GLU A 445 -5.94 13.98 -0.62
N LEU A 446 -7.14 14.19 -1.12
CA LEU A 446 -7.74 13.42 -2.20
C LEU A 446 -7.59 14.18 -3.52
N THR A 447 -6.71 13.71 -4.40
CA THR A 447 -6.50 14.30 -5.74
C THR A 447 -7.39 13.60 -6.76
N VAL A 448 -8.26 14.35 -7.42
CA VAL A 448 -9.29 13.87 -8.36
C VAL A 448 -8.84 14.10 -9.81
N GLN A 449 -9.08 13.12 -10.68
CA GLN A 449 -8.64 13.10 -12.07
C GLN A 449 -9.83 12.98 -13.04
N PRO A 450 -9.77 13.64 -14.22
CA PRO A 450 -8.62 14.39 -14.74
C PRO A 450 -8.60 15.89 -14.36
N SER A 451 -9.57 16.40 -13.60
CA SER A 451 -9.66 17.85 -13.34
C SER A 451 -8.52 18.41 -12.49
N GLY A 452 -7.85 17.58 -11.71
CA GLY A 452 -6.81 18.00 -10.77
C GLY A 452 -7.36 18.58 -9.46
N THR A 453 -8.68 18.49 -9.21
CA THR A 453 -9.29 18.94 -7.95
C THR A 453 -8.62 18.26 -6.75
N VAL A 454 -8.15 19.03 -5.77
CA VAL A 454 -7.58 18.50 -4.52
C VAL A 454 -8.54 18.80 -3.38
N VAL A 455 -9.10 17.74 -2.80
CA VAL A 455 -9.99 17.82 -1.63
C VAL A 455 -9.19 17.51 -0.38
N ARG A 456 -9.22 18.39 0.61
CA ARG A 456 -8.48 18.24 1.86
C ARG A 456 -9.44 18.07 3.03
N VAL A 457 -9.23 17.01 3.82
CA VAL A 457 -10.01 16.76 5.04
C VAL A 457 -9.08 16.58 6.24
N PRO A 458 -9.36 17.24 7.38
CA PRO A 458 -8.57 17.05 8.58
C PRO A 458 -8.81 15.64 9.15
N VAL A 459 -7.76 14.98 9.61
CA VAL A 459 -7.80 13.67 10.27
C VAL A 459 -6.91 13.69 11.51
N THR A 460 -7.24 12.89 12.52
CA THR A 460 -6.37 12.70 13.69
C THR A 460 -5.91 11.25 13.72
N VAL A 461 -4.60 11.02 13.85
CA VAL A 461 -3.99 9.69 13.87
C VAL A 461 -3.27 9.46 15.19
N ASP A 462 -3.51 8.33 15.86
CA ASP A 462 -2.83 7.98 17.10
C ASP A 462 -1.34 7.70 16.85
N PRO A 463 -0.45 8.02 17.81
CA PRO A 463 0.92 7.52 17.75
C PRO A 463 0.94 5.99 17.82
N ILE A 464 1.84 5.39 17.05
CA ILE A 464 2.12 3.95 17.17
C ILE A 464 2.69 3.69 18.57
N GLN A 465 2.16 2.67 19.24
CA GLN A 465 2.59 2.32 20.59
C GLN A 465 3.64 1.21 20.58
N ASP A 466 4.39 1.08 21.68
CA ASP A 466 5.35 -0.02 21.84
C ASP A 466 4.70 -1.26 22.46
N LEU A 467 5.10 -2.44 21.97
CA LEU A 467 4.80 -3.70 22.65
C LEU A 467 5.74 -3.88 23.85
N THR A 468 5.18 -4.27 25.00
CA THR A 468 5.97 -4.72 26.15
C THR A 468 6.18 -6.23 26.06
N ALA A 469 7.43 -6.66 25.93
CA ALA A 469 7.79 -8.06 25.82
C ALA A 469 8.01 -8.73 27.18
N GLY A 470 7.39 -9.90 27.37
CA GLY A 470 7.75 -10.83 28.44
C GLY A 470 8.97 -11.66 28.05
N ALA A 471 9.68 -12.21 29.04
CA ALA A 471 10.84 -13.07 28.80
C ALA A 471 10.41 -14.42 28.20
N PRO A 472 10.84 -14.77 26.97
CA PRO A 472 10.54 -16.07 26.39
C PRO A 472 11.32 -17.18 27.07
N ALA A 473 10.79 -18.39 27.04
CA ALA A 473 11.45 -19.59 27.57
C ALA A 473 11.43 -20.73 26.55
N VAL A 474 12.44 -21.60 26.60
CA VAL A 474 12.45 -22.87 25.86
C VAL A 474 12.18 -23.98 26.86
N THR A 475 11.30 -24.92 26.51
CA THR A 475 10.94 -26.11 27.30
C THR A 475 11.20 -27.40 26.50
N GLY A 476 11.11 -28.57 27.14
CA GLY A 476 11.46 -29.87 26.55
C GLY A 476 12.86 -30.37 26.93
N THR A 477 13.22 -31.58 26.51
CA THR A 477 14.51 -32.21 26.82
C THR A 477 15.56 -31.82 25.77
N LEU A 478 16.69 -31.24 26.19
CA LEU A 478 17.80 -30.87 25.30
C LEU A 478 18.57 -32.10 24.80
N ARG A 479 18.03 -32.79 23.79
CA ARG A 479 18.63 -33.96 23.17
C ARG A 479 18.29 -34.02 21.68
N VAL A 480 19.22 -34.51 20.87
CA VAL A 480 19.00 -34.76 19.43
C VAL A 480 17.72 -35.59 19.24
N GLY A 481 16.84 -35.13 18.34
CA GLY A 481 15.58 -35.78 18.00
C GLY A 481 14.44 -35.61 19.02
N GLN A 482 14.63 -34.82 20.09
CA GLN A 482 13.56 -34.50 21.05
C GLN A 482 12.98 -33.10 20.78
N LEU A 483 11.66 -32.97 20.85
CA LEU A 483 10.99 -31.70 20.59
C LEU A 483 11.30 -30.67 21.69
N LEU A 484 11.71 -29.48 21.28
CA LEU A 484 11.76 -28.28 22.10
C LEU A 484 10.56 -27.40 21.74
N THR A 485 10.00 -26.74 22.76
CA THR A 485 8.85 -25.83 22.59
C THR A 485 9.17 -24.48 23.20
N ALA A 486 8.94 -23.40 22.45
CA ALA A 486 9.04 -22.03 22.93
C ALA A 486 7.74 -21.63 23.63
N ASP A 487 7.89 -21.04 24.81
CA ASP A 487 6.90 -20.17 25.43
C ASP A 487 7.26 -18.73 25.06
N PRO A 488 6.39 -17.99 24.34
CA PRO A 488 6.68 -16.63 23.93
C PRO A 488 6.75 -15.63 25.09
N GLY A 489 6.32 -16.01 26.30
CA GLY A 489 6.17 -15.11 27.44
C GLY A 489 4.89 -14.27 27.36
N ALA A 490 4.62 -13.48 28.39
CA ALA A 490 3.47 -12.58 28.43
C ALA A 490 3.76 -11.27 27.70
N TRP A 491 3.02 -10.98 26.64
CA TRP A 491 3.14 -9.74 25.87
C TRP A 491 1.95 -8.82 26.16
N SER A 492 2.23 -7.53 26.31
CA SER A 492 1.20 -6.51 26.54
C SER A 492 1.30 -5.40 25.50
N PRO A 493 0.17 -4.95 24.94
CA PRO A 493 -1.19 -5.47 25.15
C PRO A 493 -1.51 -6.70 24.27
N ALA A 494 -2.13 -7.73 24.83
CA ALA A 494 -2.60 -8.92 24.11
C ALA A 494 -3.93 -8.66 23.34
N PRO A 495 -4.28 -9.49 22.34
CA PRO A 495 -3.49 -10.55 21.71
C PRO A 495 -2.40 -9.98 20.76
N VAL A 496 -1.38 -10.79 20.49
CA VAL A 496 -0.24 -10.49 19.59
C VAL A 496 0.01 -11.70 18.68
N ALA A 497 0.43 -11.45 17.45
CA ALA A 497 0.88 -12.50 16.53
C ALA A 497 2.38 -12.74 16.71
N PHE A 498 2.80 -14.01 16.66
CA PHE A 498 4.20 -14.40 16.88
C PHE A 498 4.81 -15.12 15.69
N SER A 499 6.11 -14.89 15.49
CA SER A 499 6.99 -15.76 14.74
C SER A 499 8.26 -16.04 15.54
N TYR A 500 8.95 -17.13 15.20
CA TYR A 500 10.04 -17.69 15.98
C TYR A 500 11.27 -17.86 15.11
N ARG A 501 12.44 -17.50 15.65
CA ARG A 501 13.76 -17.79 15.09
C ARG A 501 14.56 -18.58 16.11
N TRP A 502 14.81 -19.84 15.81
CA TRP A 502 15.60 -20.74 16.64
C TRP A 502 17.07 -20.65 16.25
N TYR A 503 17.92 -20.54 17.26
CA TYR A 503 19.36 -20.43 17.09
C TYR A 503 20.08 -21.49 17.91
N THR A 504 21.19 -21.99 17.36
CA THR A 504 22.23 -22.66 18.13
C THR A 504 23.42 -21.75 18.37
N VAL A 505 24.08 -21.91 19.52
CA VAL A 505 25.34 -21.21 19.83
C VAL A 505 26.45 -22.23 19.99
N GLY A 506 27.55 -21.99 19.27
CA GLY A 506 28.77 -22.77 19.38
C GLY A 506 29.37 -22.74 20.80
N THR A 507 30.31 -23.65 21.05
CA THR A 507 31.05 -23.70 22.32
C THR A 507 31.94 -22.48 22.55
N ASP A 508 32.21 -21.69 21.50
CA ASP A 508 32.89 -20.40 21.58
C ASP A 508 32.03 -19.28 22.17
N LEU A 509 30.72 -19.53 22.40
CA LEU A 509 29.72 -18.58 22.90
C LEU A 509 29.51 -17.35 22.00
N VAL A 510 30.07 -17.35 20.79
CA VAL A 510 30.03 -16.23 19.84
C VAL A 510 29.32 -16.63 18.56
N THR A 511 29.61 -17.81 18.04
CA THR A 511 29.03 -18.29 16.77
C THR A 511 27.57 -18.66 16.96
N ARG A 512 26.67 -17.87 16.36
CA ARG A 512 25.22 -18.09 16.36
C ARG A 512 24.78 -18.59 14.98
N THR A 513 24.07 -19.70 14.94
CA THR A 513 23.54 -20.27 13.69
C THR A 513 22.02 -20.31 13.76
N LEU A 514 21.34 -19.66 12.81
CA LEU A 514 19.89 -19.79 12.64
C LEU A 514 19.59 -21.21 12.13
N VAL A 515 18.80 -21.98 12.88
CA VAL A 515 18.49 -23.38 12.57
C VAL A 515 17.06 -23.59 12.11
N GLN A 516 16.13 -22.69 12.49
CA GLN A 516 14.74 -22.71 12.03
C GLN A 516 14.11 -21.30 12.16
N GLN A 517 13.28 -20.91 11.21
CA GLN A 517 12.48 -19.67 11.26
C GLN A 517 11.05 -19.93 10.76
N GLY A 518 10.06 -19.28 11.37
CA GLY A 518 8.66 -19.29 10.90
C GLY A 518 7.65 -19.13 12.02
N ALA A 519 6.38 -19.49 11.79
CA ALA A 519 5.32 -19.40 12.79
C ALA A 519 5.34 -20.53 13.84
N SER A 520 6.20 -21.55 13.66
CA SER A 520 6.23 -22.71 14.56
C SER A 520 6.99 -22.41 15.85
N ALA A 521 6.30 -22.53 16.97
CA ALA A 521 6.86 -22.43 18.31
C ALA A 521 7.68 -23.67 18.72
N SER A 522 7.96 -24.61 17.80
CA SER A 522 8.65 -25.86 18.12
C SER A 522 9.87 -26.09 17.23
N TYR A 523 10.89 -26.72 17.79
CA TYR A 523 12.13 -27.08 17.09
C TYR A 523 12.66 -28.43 17.58
N THR A 524 13.06 -29.30 16.66
CA THR A 524 13.66 -30.60 16.98
C THR A 524 15.15 -30.55 16.63
N PRO A 525 16.07 -30.55 17.62
CA PRO A 525 17.50 -30.50 17.38
C PRO A 525 17.98 -31.69 16.55
N THR A 526 18.86 -31.42 15.60
CA THR A 526 19.49 -32.39 14.71
C THR A 526 20.85 -32.81 15.24
N ALA A 527 21.49 -33.77 14.57
CA ALA A 527 22.85 -34.20 14.87
C ALA A 527 23.88 -33.05 14.84
N ALA A 528 23.66 -32.03 13.99
CA ALA A 528 24.54 -30.88 13.85
C ALA A 528 24.47 -29.90 15.06
N ASP A 529 23.45 -30.06 15.90
CA ASP A 529 23.18 -29.20 17.05
C ASP A 529 23.74 -29.78 18.35
N ALA A 530 24.15 -31.06 18.33
CA ALA A 530 24.74 -31.73 19.49
C ALA A 530 25.97 -30.95 20.00
N GLY A 531 26.02 -30.73 21.32
CA GLY A 531 27.10 -29.97 21.96
C GLY A 531 27.00 -28.44 21.81
N LYS A 532 25.90 -27.91 21.26
CA LYS A 532 25.63 -26.45 21.18
C LYS A 532 24.54 -26.04 22.16
N TYR A 533 24.53 -24.76 22.55
CA TYR A 533 23.41 -24.15 23.29
C TYR A 533 22.25 -23.86 22.33
N VAL A 534 21.02 -23.82 22.83
CA VAL A 534 19.83 -23.44 22.04
C VAL A 534 19.13 -22.27 22.71
N TYR A 535 18.69 -21.31 21.90
CA TYR A 535 17.78 -20.25 22.32
C TYR A 535 16.81 -19.89 21.17
N VAL A 536 15.75 -19.18 21.50
CA VAL A 536 14.76 -18.69 20.53
C VAL A 536 14.64 -17.18 20.63
N VAL A 537 14.49 -16.51 19.48
CA VAL A 537 14.00 -15.14 19.40
C VAL A 537 12.54 -15.20 18.97
N VAL A 538 11.68 -14.53 19.73
CA VAL A 538 10.25 -14.42 19.47
C VAL A 538 10.01 -13.02 18.94
N ASP A 539 9.60 -12.93 17.69
CA ASP A 539 9.21 -11.69 17.04
C ASP A 539 7.69 -11.55 17.15
N ALA A 540 7.23 -10.43 17.73
CA ALA A 540 5.82 -10.13 17.96
C ALA A 540 5.37 -8.93 17.12
N SER A 541 4.18 -9.03 16.56
CA SER A 541 3.54 -7.97 15.78
C SER A 541 2.09 -7.80 16.19
N LYS A 542 1.64 -6.54 16.27
CA LYS A 542 0.25 -6.17 16.52
C LYS A 542 -0.08 -4.90 15.74
N PRO A 543 -1.20 -4.85 14.99
CA PRO A 543 -1.67 -3.62 14.33
C PRO A 543 -1.78 -2.46 15.33
N GLY A 544 -1.29 -1.28 14.95
CA GLY A 544 -1.20 -0.10 15.82
C GLY A 544 0.00 -0.07 16.78
N TYR A 545 0.91 -1.05 16.70
CA TYR A 545 2.09 -1.13 17.56
C TYR A 545 3.37 -1.39 16.76
N HIS A 546 4.50 -0.90 17.27
CA HIS A 546 5.81 -1.27 16.76
C HIS A 546 6.04 -2.78 16.94
N SER A 547 6.55 -3.43 15.90
CA SER A 547 7.00 -4.82 16.00
C SER A 547 8.19 -4.88 16.95
N ALA A 548 8.20 -5.87 17.83
CA ALA A 548 9.24 -6.03 18.84
C ALA A 548 9.69 -7.49 18.92
N SER A 549 10.90 -7.71 19.40
CA SER A 549 11.46 -9.05 19.55
C SER A 549 12.04 -9.27 20.94
N ALA A 550 11.86 -10.46 21.50
CA ALA A 550 12.50 -10.86 22.75
C ALA A 550 13.24 -12.18 22.58
N GLN A 551 14.38 -12.30 23.24
CA GLN A 551 15.22 -13.49 23.21
C GLN A 551 15.05 -14.29 24.50
N SER A 552 14.94 -15.62 24.39
CA SER A 552 15.05 -16.48 25.55
C SER A 552 16.48 -16.50 26.12
N GLY A 553 16.61 -16.90 27.38
CA GLY A 553 17.89 -17.34 27.90
C GLY A 553 18.46 -18.53 27.11
N TRP A 554 19.77 -18.69 27.10
CA TRP A 554 20.42 -19.86 26.51
C TRP A 554 20.15 -21.07 27.41
N ARG A 555 19.61 -22.15 26.83
CA ARG A 555 19.56 -23.43 27.53
C ARG A 555 20.86 -24.20 27.28
N GLY A 556 21.20 -25.11 28.18
CA GLY A 556 22.45 -25.88 28.13
C GLY A 556 22.65 -26.71 26.86
N PHE A 557 23.73 -27.49 26.82
CA PHE A 557 24.12 -28.26 25.65
C PHE A 557 23.04 -29.26 25.21
N VAL A 558 22.76 -29.31 23.91
CA VAL A 558 22.00 -30.41 23.31
C VAL A 558 22.80 -31.70 23.45
N ALA A 559 22.31 -32.63 24.27
CA ALA A 559 22.93 -33.94 24.43
C ALA A 559 22.79 -34.77 23.16
N THR A 560 23.79 -35.60 22.87
CA THR A 560 23.67 -36.66 21.86
C THR A 560 22.56 -37.65 22.25
N ALA A 561 21.89 -38.25 21.28
CA ALA A 561 20.98 -39.36 21.53
C ALA A 561 21.75 -40.66 21.85
N ALA A 562 21.07 -41.70 22.33
CA ALA A 562 21.68 -43.00 22.63
C ALA A 562 21.34 -44.02 21.53
N LEU A 563 22.33 -44.83 21.13
CA LEU A 563 22.09 -45.98 20.26
C LEU A 563 21.46 -47.13 21.06
N THR A 564 20.50 -47.83 20.46
CA THR A 564 20.14 -49.17 20.91
C THR A 564 21.16 -50.16 20.34
N VAL A 565 21.74 -50.98 21.21
CA VAL A 565 22.81 -51.93 20.86
C VAL A 565 22.24 -53.30 20.49
N GLY A 566 22.64 -53.82 19.33
CA GLY A 566 22.38 -55.20 18.94
C GLY A 566 23.37 -56.16 19.59
N ALA A 567 22.94 -57.38 19.91
CA ALA A 567 23.82 -58.43 20.41
C ALA A 567 24.55 -59.09 19.23
N PRO A 568 25.89 -58.98 19.13
CA PRO A 568 26.60 -59.49 17.98
C PRO A 568 26.82 -61.00 18.08
N VAL A 569 26.79 -61.67 16.92
CA VAL A 569 26.98 -63.12 16.80
C VAL A 569 28.13 -63.41 15.86
N VAL A 570 28.99 -64.36 16.23
CA VAL A 570 30.12 -64.81 15.42
C VAL A 570 29.79 -66.16 14.79
N SER A 571 29.99 -66.27 13.47
CA SER A 571 29.86 -67.50 12.67
C SER A 571 31.17 -67.84 11.96
N GLY A 572 31.25 -69.02 11.32
CA GLY A 572 32.46 -69.49 10.62
C GLY A 572 33.19 -70.66 11.31
N ALA A 573 34.20 -71.21 10.62
CA ALA A 573 34.93 -72.39 11.08
C ALA A 573 36.01 -72.03 12.13
N LEU A 574 36.00 -72.68 13.30
CA LEU A 574 36.98 -72.48 14.37
C LEU A 574 38.23 -73.34 14.18
N ARG A 575 38.97 -73.09 13.10
CA ARG A 575 40.26 -73.72 12.85
C ARG A 575 41.19 -72.76 12.11
N VAL A 576 42.49 -73.02 12.12
CA VAL A 576 43.47 -72.26 11.32
C VAL A 576 43.02 -72.17 9.86
N ASP A 577 43.22 -71.00 9.27
CA ASP A 577 42.76 -70.56 7.95
C ASP A 577 41.23 -70.52 7.78
N GLY A 578 40.47 -70.82 8.84
CA GLY A 578 39.03 -70.59 8.90
C GLY A 578 38.73 -69.10 9.04
N GLN A 579 37.75 -68.61 8.28
CA GLN A 579 37.26 -67.25 8.39
C GLN A 579 36.07 -67.18 9.33
N LEU A 580 36.17 -66.33 10.35
CA LEU A 580 35.06 -65.93 11.20
C LEU A 580 34.41 -64.67 10.63
N ILE A 581 33.08 -64.58 10.75
CA ILE A 581 32.29 -63.44 10.31
C ILE A 581 31.36 -63.02 11.46
N ALA A 582 31.40 -61.74 11.81
CA ALA A 582 30.57 -61.12 12.81
C ALA A 582 29.31 -60.51 12.19
N ASP A 583 28.14 -60.86 12.73
CA ASP A 583 26.91 -60.10 12.57
C ASP A 583 26.82 -59.09 13.72
N ALA A 584 26.63 -57.81 13.42
CA ALA A 584 26.51 -56.75 14.41
C ALA A 584 25.20 -56.82 15.22
N GLY A 585 24.19 -57.54 14.71
CA GLY A 585 22.83 -57.54 15.23
C GLY A 585 22.06 -56.26 14.83
N VAL A 586 20.86 -56.09 15.40
CA VAL A 586 19.99 -54.93 15.10
C VAL A 586 20.34 -53.76 16.00
N TRP A 587 20.89 -52.70 15.42
CA TRP A 587 21.16 -51.43 16.10
C TRP A 587 20.19 -50.35 15.63
N GLY A 588 19.86 -49.42 16.52
CA GLY A 588 18.90 -48.36 16.24
C GLY A 588 19.31 -47.00 16.79
N PRO A 589 18.83 -45.92 16.16
CA PRO A 589 18.13 -45.91 14.87
C PRO A 589 19.09 -46.11 13.69
N ALA A 590 18.72 -46.88 12.67
CA ALA A 590 19.52 -47.09 11.45
C ALA A 590 19.61 -45.83 10.56
N PRO A 591 20.61 -45.70 9.66
CA PRO A 591 21.82 -46.52 9.58
C PRO A 591 22.79 -46.23 10.75
N VAL A 592 23.65 -47.20 11.08
CA VAL A 592 24.72 -47.12 12.09
C VAL A 592 26.00 -47.65 11.45
N ASP A 593 27.10 -46.91 11.60
CA ASP A 593 28.41 -47.33 11.09
C ASP A 593 29.11 -48.21 12.13
N PHE A 594 29.72 -49.31 11.68
CA PHE A 594 30.33 -50.29 12.56
C PHE A 594 31.84 -50.42 12.38
N SER A 595 32.54 -50.64 13.50
CA SER A 595 33.89 -51.20 13.51
C SER A 595 33.95 -52.43 14.42
N TYR A 596 34.89 -53.33 14.14
CA TYR A 596 35.01 -54.65 14.76
C TYR A 596 36.39 -54.82 15.37
N ARG A 597 36.41 -55.16 16.66
CA ARG A 597 37.61 -55.51 17.40
C ARG A 597 37.58 -56.99 17.75
N TRP A 598 38.42 -57.79 17.11
CA TRP A 598 38.54 -59.21 17.34
C TRP A 598 39.57 -59.48 18.43
N TYR A 599 39.21 -60.35 19.37
CA TYR A 599 40.04 -60.72 20.50
C TYR A 599 40.20 -62.23 20.59
N THR A 600 41.40 -62.67 20.96
CA THR A 600 41.61 -64.02 21.48
C THR A 600 41.66 -64.00 23.00
N VAL A 601 41.19 -65.07 23.65
CA VAL A 601 41.33 -65.29 25.09
C VAL A 601 42.18 -66.53 25.31
N ALA A 602 43.26 -66.38 26.07
CA ALA A 602 44.11 -67.50 26.45
C ALA A 602 43.35 -68.51 27.34
N GLN A 603 43.95 -69.68 27.53
CA GLN A 603 43.35 -70.76 28.33
C GLN A 603 43.21 -70.41 29.82
N ASP A 604 43.92 -69.38 30.29
CA ASP A 604 43.75 -68.83 31.64
C ASP A 604 42.41 -68.10 31.82
N LEU A 605 41.64 -67.90 30.73
CA LEU A 605 40.35 -67.18 30.68
C LEU A 605 40.42 -65.71 31.12
N VAL A 606 41.63 -65.16 31.31
CA VAL A 606 41.87 -63.80 31.79
C VAL A 606 42.60 -62.98 30.73
N THR A 607 43.62 -63.55 30.10
CA THR A 607 44.46 -62.83 29.15
C THR A 607 43.75 -62.67 27.82
N ARG A 608 43.34 -61.44 27.53
CA ARG A 608 42.66 -61.04 26.27
C ARG A 608 43.65 -60.30 25.38
N THR A 609 43.81 -60.76 24.16
CA THR A 609 44.70 -60.14 23.16
C THR A 609 43.87 -59.62 21.99
N LEU A 610 43.98 -58.33 21.67
CA LEU A 610 43.41 -57.77 20.45
C LEU A 610 44.21 -58.28 19.25
N VAL A 611 43.53 -58.97 18.33
CA VAL A 611 44.15 -59.58 17.16
C VAL A 611 43.80 -58.87 15.85
N GLN A 612 42.70 -58.10 15.82
CA GLN A 612 42.34 -57.22 14.70
C GLN A 612 41.45 -56.06 15.20
N ASP A 613 41.73 -54.83 14.80
CA ASP A 613 40.83 -53.66 14.95
C ASP A 613 40.65 -53.02 13.58
N SER A 614 39.45 -53.14 13.00
CA SER A 614 39.19 -52.73 11.62
C SER A 614 37.69 -52.51 11.36
N ALA A 615 37.34 -51.94 10.21
CA ALA A 615 35.95 -51.92 9.72
C ALA A 615 35.45 -53.29 9.19
N SER A 616 36.34 -54.29 9.07
CA SER A 616 35.98 -55.61 8.55
C SER A 616 35.26 -56.45 9.61
N ALA A 617 34.06 -56.92 9.26
CA ALA A 617 33.33 -57.91 10.04
C ALA A 617 33.96 -59.31 9.99
N ALA A 618 35.02 -59.52 9.20
CA ALA A 618 35.66 -60.83 9.04
C ALA A 618 37.05 -60.87 9.70
N TYR A 619 37.38 -62.01 10.31
CA TYR A 619 38.69 -62.33 10.88
C TYR A 619 39.13 -63.73 10.45
N THR A 620 40.33 -63.85 9.88
CA THR A 620 40.91 -65.15 9.48
C THR A 620 41.80 -65.67 10.61
N LEU A 621 41.49 -66.87 11.09
CA LEU A 621 42.21 -67.50 12.19
C LEU A 621 43.60 -67.95 11.76
N THR A 622 44.59 -67.64 12.59
CA THR A 622 46.01 -67.92 12.34
C THR A 622 46.54 -69.02 13.27
N ALA A 623 47.74 -69.51 13.01
CA ALA A 623 48.40 -70.48 13.88
C ALA A 623 48.55 -69.99 15.33
N SER A 624 48.69 -68.69 15.57
CA SER A 624 48.80 -68.12 16.93
C SER A 624 47.50 -68.12 17.72
N ASP A 625 46.36 -68.41 17.07
CA ASP A 625 45.05 -68.44 17.70
C ASP A 625 44.69 -69.84 18.23
N VAL A 626 45.42 -70.87 17.80
CA VAL A 626 45.17 -72.27 18.19
C VAL A 626 45.13 -72.42 19.71
N GLY A 627 44.11 -73.12 20.20
CA GLY A 627 43.92 -73.36 21.62
C GLY A 627 43.40 -72.16 22.43
N LYS A 628 43.04 -71.04 21.78
CA LYS A 628 42.42 -69.86 22.40
C LYS A 628 40.94 -69.76 22.05
N TYR A 629 40.16 -69.06 22.88
CA TYR A 629 38.79 -68.65 22.55
C TYR A 629 38.83 -67.39 21.67
N VAL A 630 37.78 -67.14 20.88
CA VAL A 630 37.68 -65.94 20.05
C VAL A 630 36.34 -65.24 20.27
N TYR A 631 36.36 -63.91 20.35
CA TYR A 631 35.15 -63.09 20.39
C TYR A 631 35.38 -61.75 19.68
N VAL A 632 34.29 -61.03 19.40
CA VAL A 632 34.34 -59.70 18.77
C VAL A 632 33.64 -58.67 19.65
N VAL A 633 34.17 -57.44 19.69
CA VAL A 633 33.47 -56.25 20.17
C VAL A 633 33.08 -55.43 18.95
N VAL A 634 31.78 -55.23 18.75
CA VAL A 634 31.24 -54.36 17.70
C VAL A 634 31.03 -52.99 18.30
N VAL A 635 31.61 -51.97 17.69
CA VAL A 635 31.44 -50.56 18.08
C VAL A 635 30.59 -49.88 17.02
N GLY A 636 29.44 -49.36 17.42
CA GLY A 636 28.52 -48.62 16.55
C GLY A 636 28.65 -47.12 16.77
N SER A 637 28.63 -46.36 15.68
CA SER A 637 28.67 -44.90 15.69
C SER A 637 27.62 -44.32 14.73
N LYS A 638 27.05 -43.17 15.12
CA LYS A 638 26.09 -42.42 14.33
C LYS A 638 26.17 -40.95 14.71
N ALA A 639 26.21 -40.06 13.73
CA ALA A 639 26.24 -38.62 13.98
C ALA A 639 25.05 -38.18 14.86
N GLY A 640 25.33 -37.38 15.90
CA GLY A 640 24.33 -36.95 16.88
C GLY A 640 23.98 -37.99 17.96
N TYR A 641 24.61 -39.17 17.95
CA TYR A 641 24.45 -40.21 18.95
C TYR A 641 25.78 -40.52 19.65
N SER A 642 25.72 -40.89 20.93
CA SER A 642 26.89 -41.43 21.62
C SER A 642 27.25 -42.80 21.04
N SER A 643 28.53 -43.04 20.76
CA SER A 643 29.02 -44.35 20.34
C SER A 643 28.72 -45.39 21.41
N ALA A 644 28.34 -46.59 21.00
CA ALA A 644 28.11 -47.71 21.90
C ALA A 644 28.83 -48.95 21.40
N SER A 645 29.05 -49.93 22.28
CA SER A 645 29.72 -51.18 21.92
C SER A 645 29.00 -52.37 22.52
N ALA A 646 28.96 -53.48 21.79
CA ALA A 646 28.45 -54.76 22.26
C ALA A 646 29.48 -55.87 22.02
N GLN A 647 29.60 -56.79 22.96
CA GLN A 647 30.51 -57.93 22.87
C GLN A 647 29.75 -59.19 22.49
N SER A 648 30.32 -60.01 21.61
CA SER A 648 29.77 -61.34 21.34
C SER A 648 30.05 -62.30 22.49
N ALA A 649 29.28 -63.39 22.54
CA ALA A 649 29.71 -64.56 23.31
C ALA A 649 31.06 -65.09 22.78
N TRP A 650 31.83 -65.73 23.66
CA TRP A 650 33.06 -66.39 23.27
C TRP A 650 32.75 -67.66 22.47
N ARG A 651 33.45 -67.83 21.35
CA ARG A 651 33.45 -69.05 20.56
C ARG A 651 34.46 -70.04 21.16
N GLY A 652 34.24 -71.34 20.97
CA GLY A 652 35.12 -72.39 21.49
C GLY A 652 36.56 -72.34 20.96
N TYR A 653 37.38 -73.28 21.41
CA TYR A 653 38.80 -73.35 21.04
C TYR A 653 39.02 -73.41 19.54
N VAL A 654 39.96 -72.59 19.05
CA VAL A 654 40.44 -72.69 17.68
C VAL A 654 41.24 -73.99 17.52
N ALA A 655 40.78 -74.86 16.64
CA ALA A 655 41.44 -76.12 16.34
C ALA A 655 42.62 -75.92 15.37
N ALA A 656 43.60 -76.82 15.42
CA ALA A 656 44.58 -76.93 14.35
C ALA A 656 43.87 -77.38 13.06
N ALA A 657 44.31 -76.88 11.90
CA ALA A 657 43.84 -77.36 10.61
C ALA A 657 44.44 -78.74 10.28
N THR A 658 43.90 -79.45 9.29
CA THR A 658 44.40 -80.77 8.86
C THR A 658 45.20 -80.66 7.58
N LEU A 659 46.32 -81.40 7.50
CA LEU A 659 47.06 -81.56 6.25
C LEU A 659 46.37 -82.62 5.38
N THR A 660 46.28 -82.35 4.08
CA THR A 660 46.03 -83.41 3.10
C THR A 660 47.29 -84.26 2.97
N VAL A 661 47.18 -85.56 3.26
CA VAL A 661 48.30 -86.50 3.26
C VAL A 661 48.81 -86.75 1.84
N GLY A 662 50.13 -86.65 1.66
CA GLY A 662 50.79 -87.11 0.43
C GLY A 662 50.87 -88.63 0.37
N THR A 663 51.21 -89.16 -0.81
CA THR A 663 51.42 -90.59 -1.03
C THR A 663 52.91 -90.86 -1.23
N PRO A 664 53.66 -91.28 -0.20
CA PRO A 664 55.10 -91.46 -0.33
C PRO A 664 55.44 -92.65 -1.23
N VAL A 665 56.48 -92.50 -2.04
CA VAL A 665 57.01 -93.58 -2.87
C VAL A 665 58.51 -93.72 -2.69
N VAL A 666 58.99 -94.96 -2.66
CA VAL A 666 60.42 -95.29 -2.64
C VAL A 666 60.88 -95.59 -4.07
N SER A 667 62.05 -95.10 -4.45
CA SER A 667 62.71 -95.34 -5.75
C SER A 667 64.18 -95.73 -5.54
N GLY A 668 64.84 -96.26 -6.59
CA GLY A 668 66.21 -96.80 -6.52
C GLY A 668 66.27 -98.31 -6.69
N ALA A 669 67.48 -98.83 -6.94
CA ALA A 669 67.73 -100.27 -7.06
C ALA A 669 67.71 -100.92 -5.68
N LEU A 670 66.96 -102.02 -5.53
CA LEU A 670 66.89 -102.78 -4.27
C LEU A 670 68.09 -103.70 -4.15
N LYS A 671 69.26 -103.13 -3.88
CA LYS A 671 70.51 -103.87 -3.72
C LYS A 671 71.31 -103.31 -2.53
N VAL A 672 72.03 -104.19 -1.83
CA VAL A 672 72.97 -103.77 -0.78
C VAL A 672 73.97 -102.76 -1.34
N GLY A 673 74.18 -101.67 -0.60
CA GLY A 673 75.13 -100.61 -0.95
C GLY A 673 74.63 -99.59 -1.97
N THR A 674 73.42 -99.73 -2.54
CA THR A 674 72.83 -98.72 -3.44
C THR A 674 71.74 -97.90 -2.75
N PRO A 675 71.78 -96.56 -2.79
CA PRO A 675 70.82 -95.73 -2.08
C PRO A 675 69.42 -95.83 -2.69
N LEU A 676 68.42 -95.96 -1.82
CA LEU A 676 67.01 -95.74 -2.08
C LEU A 676 66.65 -94.30 -1.73
N THR A 677 65.67 -93.74 -2.44
CA THR A 677 65.19 -92.36 -2.24
C THR A 677 63.68 -92.34 -2.08
N ALA A 678 63.19 -91.61 -1.08
CA ALA A 678 61.79 -91.36 -0.80
C ALA A 678 61.35 -90.04 -1.42
N ASP A 679 60.28 -90.08 -2.22
CA ASP A 679 59.49 -88.91 -2.56
C ASP A 679 58.30 -88.85 -1.57
N PRO A 680 58.14 -87.79 -0.78
CA PRO A 680 57.05 -87.67 0.19
C PRO A 680 55.65 -87.49 -0.44
N GLY A 681 55.57 -87.20 -1.75
CA GLY A 681 54.33 -86.90 -2.46
C GLY A 681 53.83 -85.46 -2.25
N ALA A 682 52.63 -85.16 -2.77
CA ALA A 682 52.03 -83.82 -2.67
C ALA A 682 51.25 -83.65 -1.36
N TRP A 683 51.69 -82.72 -0.52
CA TRP A 683 51.01 -82.34 0.72
C TRP A 683 50.43 -80.93 0.61
N SER A 684 49.22 -80.72 1.13
CA SER A 684 48.54 -79.43 1.06
C SER A 684 47.93 -79.04 2.41
N PRO A 685 48.00 -77.75 2.79
CA PRO A 685 48.64 -76.65 2.06
C PRO A 685 50.15 -76.55 2.26
N ALA A 686 50.90 -76.28 1.18
CA ALA A 686 52.35 -76.04 1.21
C ALA A 686 52.71 -74.67 1.84
N PRO A 687 53.95 -74.46 2.34
CA PRO A 687 55.00 -75.46 2.55
C PRO A 687 54.69 -76.36 3.77
N VAL A 688 55.22 -77.59 3.74
CA VAL A 688 55.12 -78.61 4.80
C VAL A 688 56.53 -79.14 5.07
N ALA A 689 56.89 -79.31 6.34
CA ALA A 689 58.17 -79.90 6.73
C ALA A 689 58.04 -81.42 6.89
N PHE A 690 59.04 -82.18 6.42
CA PHE A 690 59.03 -83.64 6.44
C PHE A 690 60.18 -84.23 7.26
N SER A 691 59.91 -85.37 7.88
CA SER A 691 60.94 -86.30 8.37
C SER A 691 60.59 -87.74 7.98
N TYR A 692 61.60 -88.59 7.89
CA TYR A 692 61.53 -89.91 7.28
C TYR A 692 61.96 -90.99 8.26
N ARG A 693 61.21 -92.10 8.29
CA ARG A 693 61.53 -93.33 9.02
C ARG A 693 61.53 -94.50 8.05
N TRP A 694 62.70 -95.05 7.79
CA TRP A 694 62.91 -96.18 6.91
C TRP A 694 62.84 -97.49 7.69
N TYR A 695 62.12 -98.45 7.13
CA TYR A 695 61.88 -99.75 7.73
C TYR A 695 62.23 -100.86 6.75
N THR A 696 62.78 -101.96 7.27
CA THR A 696 62.80 -103.25 6.57
C THR A 696 61.73 -104.18 7.11
N VAL A 697 61.21 -105.08 6.27
CA VAL A 697 60.29 -106.15 6.67
C VAL A 697 60.90 -107.51 6.38
N GLY A 698 60.97 -108.35 7.41
CA GLY A 698 61.43 -109.74 7.30
C GLY A 698 60.63 -110.55 6.28
N GLN A 699 61.18 -111.70 5.87
CA GLN A 699 60.49 -112.65 4.98
C GLN A 699 59.22 -113.24 5.59
N ASP A 700 59.07 -113.16 6.92
CA ASP A 700 57.84 -113.50 7.62
C ASP A 700 56.67 -112.53 7.33
N LEU A 701 56.94 -111.42 6.62
CA LEU A 701 56.01 -110.34 6.30
C LEU A 701 55.39 -109.66 7.53
N VAL A 702 55.95 -109.87 8.73
CA VAL A 702 55.42 -109.35 9.99
C VAL A 702 56.48 -108.53 10.72
N THR A 703 57.73 -109.00 10.76
CA THR A 703 58.80 -108.35 11.51
C THR A 703 59.26 -107.07 10.80
N ARG A 704 58.87 -105.91 11.35
CA ARG A 704 59.26 -104.59 10.86
C ARG A 704 60.41 -104.05 11.71
N THR A 705 61.57 -103.80 11.09
CA THR A 705 62.74 -103.24 11.77
C THR A 705 62.96 -101.81 11.29
N LEU A 706 63.02 -100.83 12.20
CA LEU A 706 63.44 -99.48 11.85
C LEU A 706 64.94 -99.51 11.56
N VAL A 707 65.33 -99.03 10.39
CA VAL A 707 66.73 -99.06 9.92
C VAL A 707 67.36 -97.67 9.81
N GLN A 708 66.55 -96.62 9.59
CA GLN A 708 67.02 -95.23 9.63
C GLN A 708 65.86 -94.29 10.00
N GLN A 709 66.14 -93.25 10.80
CA GLN A 709 65.19 -92.17 11.09
C GLN A 709 65.91 -90.81 11.04
N GLY A 710 65.24 -89.79 10.50
CA GLY A 710 65.74 -88.41 10.50
C GLY A 710 65.17 -87.58 9.35
N ALA A 711 65.80 -86.45 9.03
CA ALA A 711 65.38 -85.60 7.91
C ALA A 711 65.78 -86.13 6.52
N SER A 712 66.61 -87.19 6.46
CA SER A 712 67.12 -87.71 5.19
C SER A 712 66.08 -88.55 4.45
N ALA A 713 65.72 -88.09 3.24
CA ALA A 713 64.87 -88.81 2.31
C ALA A 713 65.59 -89.97 1.59
N SER A 714 66.81 -90.35 2.00
CA SER A 714 67.56 -91.46 1.38
C SER A 714 68.04 -92.48 2.40
N TYR A 715 67.99 -93.76 2.02
CA TYR A 715 68.44 -94.90 2.82
C TYR A 715 69.27 -95.86 1.97
N THR A 716 70.45 -96.26 2.44
CA THR A 716 71.29 -97.27 1.74
C THR A 716 71.18 -98.61 2.44
N PRO A 717 70.56 -99.64 1.83
CA PRO A 717 70.46 -100.96 2.44
C PRO A 717 71.83 -101.56 2.73
N THR A 718 71.95 -102.17 3.90
CA THR A 718 73.16 -102.88 4.36
C THR A 718 73.03 -104.38 4.13
N ALA A 719 74.11 -105.13 4.32
CA ALA A 719 74.07 -106.59 4.20
C ALA A 719 73.03 -107.24 5.14
N ALA A 720 72.68 -106.60 6.26
CA ALA A 720 71.65 -107.07 7.18
C ALA A 720 70.22 -106.94 6.63
N ASP A 721 70.03 -106.20 5.54
CA ASP A 721 68.73 -105.96 4.90
C ASP A 721 68.48 -106.87 3.71
N ALA A 722 69.51 -107.59 3.24
CA ALA A 722 69.38 -108.53 2.14
C ALA A 722 68.25 -109.54 2.40
N GLY A 723 67.39 -109.75 1.42
CA GLY A 723 66.22 -110.63 1.53
C GLY A 723 65.03 -110.04 2.29
N LYS A 724 65.04 -108.76 2.67
CA LYS A 724 63.91 -108.04 3.31
C LYS A 724 63.23 -107.06 2.35
N TYR A 725 61.96 -106.73 2.60
CA TYR A 725 61.25 -105.63 1.92
C TYR A 725 61.67 -104.29 2.54
N VAL A 726 61.55 -103.18 1.81
CA VAL A 726 61.83 -101.82 2.34
C VAL A 726 60.63 -100.91 2.14
N TYR A 727 60.32 -100.09 3.15
CA TYR A 727 59.34 -99.00 3.04
C TYR A 727 59.74 -97.80 3.91
N VAL A 728 59.13 -96.64 3.66
CA VAL A 728 59.36 -95.41 4.42
C VAL A 728 58.04 -94.88 5.01
N VAL A 729 58.10 -94.32 6.21
CA VAL A 729 57.04 -93.47 6.78
C VAL A 729 57.53 -92.02 6.74
N VAL A 730 56.71 -91.13 6.16
CA VAL A 730 56.97 -89.69 6.08
C VAL A 730 56.07 -89.00 7.09
N ASP A 731 56.66 -88.43 8.13
CA ASP A 731 55.99 -87.58 9.11
C ASP A 731 56.01 -86.12 8.60
N ALA A 732 54.87 -85.45 8.64
CA ALA A 732 54.63 -84.11 8.09
C ALA A 732 54.17 -83.13 9.18
N THR A 733 54.78 -81.96 9.24
CA THR A 733 54.44 -80.88 10.18
C THR A 733 54.28 -79.54 9.47
N LYS A 734 53.34 -78.72 9.96
CA LYS A 734 53.11 -77.34 9.53
C LYS A 734 52.51 -76.57 10.71
N ASP A 735 52.98 -75.35 10.96
CA ASP A 735 52.50 -74.53 12.07
C ASP A 735 50.99 -74.28 11.98
N GLY A 736 50.27 -74.49 13.07
CA GLY A 736 48.82 -74.39 13.13
C GLY A 736 48.07 -75.58 12.51
N TYR A 737 48.78 -76.63 12.06
CA TYR A 737 48.20 -77.85 11.52
C TYR A 737 48.52 -79.06 12.38
N ALA A 738 47.60 -80.02 12.44
CA ALA A 738 47.82 -81.30 13.10
C ALA A 738 48.93 -82.08 12.38
N SER A 739 49.94 -82.53 13.12
CA SER A 739 50.99 -83.40 12.57
C SER A 739 50.39 -84.73 12.15
N THR A 740 50.84 -85.28 11.03
CA THR A 740 50.34 -86.54 10.48
C THR A 740 51.45 -87.26 9.73
N ALA A 741 51.27 -88.53 9.38
CA ALA A 741 52.27 -89.31 8.67
C ALA A 741 51.63 -90.20 7.61
N ALA A 742 52.37 -90.46 6.53
CA ALA A 742 51.97 -91.38 5.48
C ALA A 742 53.05 -92.44 5.24
N GLN A 743 52.66 -93.67 4.95
CA GLN A 743 53.57 -94.77 4.69
C GLN A 743 53.63 -95.08 3.18
N SER A 744 54.82 -95.35 2.64
CA SER A 744 54.94 -95.89 1.30
C SER A 744 54.50 -97.36 1.21
N PRO A 745 54.13 -97.85 0.02
CA PRO A 745 54.07 -99.28 -0.25
C PRO A 745 55.42 -99.97 0.03
N TRP A 746 55.38 -101.26 0.32
CA TRP A 746 56.60 -102.07 0.45
C TRP A 746 57.19 -102.34 -0.92
N ARG A 747 58.50 -102.09 -1.07
CA ARG A 747 59.27 -102.53 -2.23
C ARG A 747 59.86 -103.91 -2.00
N GLY A 748 60.05 -104.67 -3.08
CA GLY A 748 60.51 -106.07 -3.08
C GLY A 748 61.86 -106.32 -2.39
N TYR A 749 62.35 -107.55 -2.49
CA TYR A 749 63.55 -107.97 -1.77
C TYR A 749 64.79 -107.15 -2.13
N VAL A 750 65.51 -106.69 -1.10
CA VAL A 750 66.88 -106.18 -1.26
C VAL A 750 67.78 -107.34 -1.67
N LEU A 751 68.37 -107.24 -2.87
CA LEU A 751 69.32 -108.21 -3.39
C LEU A 751 70.70 -108.03 -2.73
N PRO A 752 71.49 -109.13 -2.58
CA PRO A 752 72.84 -109.08 -2.03
C PRO A 752 73.79 -108.11 -2.74
#